data_AF-A0A0Q5DTN3-F1
#
_entry.id   AF-A0A0Q5DTN3-F1
#
_cell.length_a   1.000
_cell.length_b   1.000
_cell.length_c   1.000
_cell.angle_alpha   90.00
_cell.angle_beta   90.00
_cell.angle_gamma   90.00
#
_symmetry.space_group_name_H-M   'P 1'
#
loop_
_entity.id
_entity.type
_entity.pdbx_description
1 polymer ?
#
loop_
_entity_poly.entity_id
_entity_poly.type
_entity_poly.pdbx_seq_one_letter_code
_entity_poly.pdbx_strand_id
1 'polypeptide(L)'
;MRATAGTSDGPVAVPESVAVTGAVPRWASVLRRAAWPVLGMAGLTLLLHPYEGIDGDARIYVGRALADLDPDGVGRDLMFTHDGQSRFSLFPVVLRALVGTLGPGPAALAVSLVGLITWFCAAAALAAALGAGRRRWVVLAAMAVLPASYGYPGIFRIGEALATPRTLAEAAVLAGLAASLSGRRAWALAFMVVGSLVHPIMGLAGLAVLVLALVAENRRWLLVLLPGLLAVLGAAHLGVPLFARLLQPVDPAFLEILRQRCADLFPTLWPSQAWGPPLVQAATILVAATRVPIRARRLLLAGLLAGVGGVAATAVFEEQWSSLLVIQVQPWRFLWVTSVLGAAALGLCATLLSRGTPGDRITLALLGLAWVFATDVRIAAAAGLLAVGVHAALRRDRLAPSRGLMRATLGLVGLLVAGRLVLEALALGWLAANRPEGAHLGLSLIRSFPIVPSLAFGAGLAWLAAERSRIAKPVLAVALILTLLGLWDERSRAFRRIEDRTLLPGLVEAIARRPGAVLWLDGRAETWLALGRPSWITNLQGASIVFSRPLAMLWSERIDRLIALGLATEAQRRPFAPPVPPRADDLPAGAVATLCAAPDGPAWIVVPLREGQAPPDGARVFPLADPYVRPMATVEGMTWQRLTAYGLLTCGP
;
A
#
# COMPACT_ATOMS: atom_id res chain seq x y z
N MET A 1 50.27 56.21 -63.46
CA MET A 1 49.92 55.30 -62.35
C MET A 1 50.37 55.97 -61.06
N ARG A 2 49.40 56.36 -60.22
CA ARG A 2 49.52 57.40 -59.18
C ARG A 2 49.98 56.84 -57.82
N ALA A 3 51.09 57.39 -57.33
CA ALA A 3 51.26 58.17 -56.09
C ALA A 3 50.84 57.59 -54.70
N THR A 4 51.88 57.25 -53.93
CA THR A 4 52.30 57.76 -52.60
C THR A 4 51.36 57.94 -51.39
N ALA A 5 51.93 57.52 -50.24
CA ALA A 5 51.98 58.15 -48.90
C ALA A 5 50.89 57.84 -47.86
N GLY A 6 51.31 57.75 -46.58
CA GLY A 6 50.45 57.97 -45.41
C GLY A 6 50.80 57.15 -44.17
N THR A 7 51.38 57.82 -43.17
CA THR A 7 51.78 57.34 -41.84
C THR A 7 50.65 57.36 -40.79
N SER A 8 50.87 56.58 -39.71
CA SER A 8 50.52 56.80 -38.28
C SER A 8 49.06 56.79 -37.77
N ASP A 9 48.90 55.95 -36.73
CA ASP A 9 48.15 56.08 -35.47
C ASP A 9 46.61 56.12 -35.43
N GLY A 10 46.06 55.06 -34.82
CA GLY A 10 44.78 55.08 -34.10
C GLY A 10 44.86 54.14 -32.89
N PRO A 11 44.43 54.56 -31.69
CA PRO A 11 44.51 53.75 -30.48
C PRO A 11 43.51 52.58 -30.55
N VAL A 12 43.96 51.41 -30.10
CA VAL A 12 43.13 50.21 -29.93
C VAL A 12 41.99 50.52 -28.96
N ALA A 13 40.78 50.61 -29.48
CA ALA A 13 39.56 50.66 -28.68
C ALA A 13 39.41 49.32 -27.94
N VAL A 14 39.61 49.33 -26.63
CA VAL A 14 39.21 48.25 -25.73
C VAL A 14 37.69 48.13 -25.79
N PRO A 15 37.10 46.97 -26.13
CA PRO A 15 35.67 46.79 -26.00
C PRO A 15 35.32 46.91 -24.51
N GLU A 16 34.41 47.82 -24.18
CA GLU A 16 33.82 47.95 -22.86
C GLU A 16 33.41 46.56 -22.33
N SER A 17 33.90 46.24 -21.14
CA SER A 17 33.44 45.09 -20.38
C SER A 17 31.94 45.25 -20.15
N VAL A 18 31.14 44.48 -20.90
CA VAL A 18 29.72 44.31 -20.59
C VAL A 18 29.65 43.80 -19.16
N ALA A 19 29.11 44.64 -18.27
CA ALA A 19 28.84 44.28 -16.90
C ALA A 19 27.99 43.01 -16.89
N VAL A 20 28.60 41.89 -16.47
CA VAL A 20 27.91 40.64 -16.17
C VAL A 20 27.06 40.89 -14.93
N THR A 21 25.88 41.48 -15.16
CA THR A 21 24.86 41.67 -14.15
C THR A 21 24.35 40.29 -13.73
N GLY A 22 24.74 39.90 -12.51
CA GLY A 22 24.08 38.90 -11.68
C GLY A 22 23.69 37.61 -12.38
N ALA A 23 24.68 36.79 -12.77
CA ALA A 23 24.43 35.39 -13.11
C ALA A 23 23.86 34.66 -11.88
N VAL A 24 22.54 34.66 -11.74
CA VAL A 24 21.85 33.77 -10.79
C VAL A 24 22.37 32.37 -11.09
N PRO A 25 22.97 31.67 -10.11
CA PRO A 25 23.58 30.38 -10.37
C PRO A 25 22.58 29.46 -11.07
N ARG A 26 23.02 28.75 -12.12
CA ARG A 26 22.16 27.85 -12.91
C ARG A 26 21.31 26.92 -12.02
N TRP A 27 21.87 26.48 -10.89
CA TRP A 27 21.18 25.68 -9.88
C TRP A 27 19.98 26.38 -9.23
N ALA A 28 20.06 27.67 -8.90
CA ALA A 28 18.95 28.43 -8.32
C ALA A 28 17.78 28.59 -9.31
N SER A 29 18.08 28.73 -10.61
CA SER A 29 17.05 28.76 -11.66
C SER A 29 16.36 27.41 -11.86
N VAL A 30 17.10 26.30 -11.70
CA VAL A 30 16.57 24.93 -11.78
C VAL A 30 15.73 24.60 -10.55
N LEU A 31 16.21 24.94 -9.35
CA LEU A 31 15.47 24.78 -8.11
C LEU A 31 14.15 25.56 -8.14
N ARG A 32 14.16 26.82 -8.58
CA ARG A 32 12.92 27.63 -8.70
C ARG A 32 11.92 27.04 -9.70
N ARG A 33 12.39 26.44 -10.80
CA ARG A 33 11.52 25.81 -11.80
C ARG A 33 10.97 24.46 -11.35
N ALA A 34 11.68 23.75 -10.46
CA ALA A 34 11.29 22.44 -9.94
C ALA A 34 10.50 22.52 -8.63
N ALA A 35 10.72 23.54 -7.81
CA ALA A 35 10.10 23.67 -6.48
C ALA A 35 8.57 23.58 -6.55
N TRP A 36 7.92 24.36 -7.41
CA TRP A 36 6.45 24.37 -7.50
C TRP A 36 5.83 23.01 -7.86
N PRO A 37 6.27 22.32 -8.93
CA PRO A 37 5.82 20.97 -9.19
C PRO A 37 6.11 19.99 -8.04
N VAL A 38 7.30 20.03 -7.43
CA VAL A 38 7.66 19.13 -6.32
C VAL A 38 6.72 19.33 -5.15
N LEU A 39 6.52 20.57 -4.71
CA LEU A 39 5.68 20.87 -3.54
C LEU A 39 4.22 20.47 -3.77
N GLY A 40 3.69 20.72 -4.97
CA GLY A 40 2.33 20.28 -5.31
C GLY A 40 2.18 18.75 -5.31
N MET A 41 3.16 18.02 -5.89
CA MET A 41 3.12 16.56 -5.92
C MET A 41 3.35 15.95 -4.53
N ALA A 42 4.24 16.53 -3.73
CA ALA A 42 4.45 16.13 -2.34
C ALA A 42 3.17 16.36 -1.52
N GLY A 43 2.50 17.49 -1.74
CA GLY A 43 1.21 17.77 -1.10
C GLY A 43 0.14 16.75 -1.48
N LEU A 44 -0.04 16.47 -2.77
CA LEU A 44 -0.98 15.43 -3.20
C LEU A 44 -0.62 14.03 -2.64
N THR A 45 0.67 13.74 -2.48
CA THR A 45 1.13 12.49 -1.86
C THR A 45 0.70 12.45 -0.39
N LEU A 46 1.02 13.47 0.41
CA LEU A 46 0.61 13.50 1.83
C LEU A 46 -0.92 13.44 1.99
N LEU A 47 -1.68 14.06 1.08
CA LEU A 47 -3.14 14.06 1.11
C LEU A 47 -3.74 12.65 0.91
N LEU A 48 -3.18 11.85 -0.01
CA LEU A 48 -3.73 10.52 -0.34
C LEU A 48 -3.09 9.36 0.42
N HIS A 49 -2.04 9.65 1.18
CA HIS A 49 -1.34 8.69 2.03
C HIS A 49 -1.34 9.18 3.49
N PRO A 50 -2.52 9.32 4.14
CA PRO A 50 -2.63 9.77 5.52
C PRO A 50 -1.99 8.75 6.48
N TYR A 51 -1.42 9.24 7.57
CA TYR A 51 -0.93 8.41 8.67
C TYR A 51 -2.09 8.06 9.61
N GLU A 52 -2.47 6.79 9.64
CA GLU A 52 -3.58 6.29 10.45
C GLU A 52 -3.13 5.77 11.83
N GLY A 53 -1.83 5.79 12.12
CA GLY A 53 -1.23 5.21 13.31
C GLY A 53 -0.72 3.78 13.11
N ILE A 54 -0.57 3.06 14.21
CA ILE A 54 -0.23 1.63 14.24
C ILE A 54 -1.46 0.80 13.84
N ASP A 55 -1.91 0.94 12.59
CA ASP A 55 -3.00 0.18 11.98
C ASP A 55 -2.48 -0.78 10.88
N GLY A 56 -3.35 -1.67 10.41
CA GLY A 56 -3.01 -2.71 9.44
C GLY A 56 -1.80 -3.53 9.87
N ASP A 57 -0.87 -3.75 8.94
CA ASP A 57 0.36 -4.50 9.17
C ASP A 57 1.30 -3.83 10.18
N ALA A 58 1.20 -2.51 10.41
CA ALA A 58 2.06 -1.83 11.38
C ALA A 58 1.89 -2.44 12.78
N ARG A 59 0.70 -2.96 13.11
CA ARG A 59 0.45 -3.69 14.37
C ARG A 59 1.34 -4.92 14.53
N ILE A 60 1.59 -5.66 13.46
CA ILE A 60 2.41 -6.88 13.49
C ILE A 60 3.86 -6.52 13.73
N TYR A 61 4.38 -5.52 13.01
CA TYR A 61 5.79 -5.11 13.12
C TYR A 61 6.09 -4.40 14.43
N VAL A 62 5.24 -3.47 14.87
CA VAL A 62 5.39 -2.82 16.18
C VAL A 62 5.16 -3.82 17.31
N GLY A 63 4.17 -4.72 17.16
CA GLY A 63 3.95 -5.82 18.10
C GLY A 63 5.19 -6.71 18.24
N ARG A 64 5.87 -7.04 17.13
CA ARG A 64 7.13 -7.80 17.17
C ARG A 64 8.23 -7.04 17.90
N ALA A 65 8.37 -5.74 17.65
CA ALA A 65 9.33 -4.90 18.36
C ALA A 65 9.05 -4.88 19.88
N LEU A 66 7.78 -4.77 20.28
CA LEU A 66 7.37 -4.84 21.69
C LEU A 66 7.63 -6.22 22.29
N ALA A 67 7.37 -7.30 21.56
CA ALA A 67 7.63 -8.67 21.97
C ALA A 67 9.11 -8.91 22.25
N ASP A 68 10.00 -8.36 21.41
CA ASP A 68 11.45 -8.46 21.60
C ASP A 68 11.95 -7.59 22.77
N LEU A 69 11.24 -6.52 23.13
CA LEU A 69 11.56 -5.64 24.26
C LEU A 69 10.98 -6.13 25.59
N ASP A 70 9.92 -6.93 25.54
CA ASP A 70 9.20 -7.47 26.70
C ASP A 70 8.95 -8.99 26.51
N PRO A 71 9.99 -9.84 26.70
CA PRO A 71 9.88 -11.29 26.48
C PRO A 71 8.86 -11.98 27.39
N ASP A 72 8.66 -11.46 28.61
CA ASP A 72 7.78 -12.06 29.63
C ASP A 72 6.34 -11.56 29.56
N GLY A 73 6.08 -10.41 28.91
CA GLY A 73 4.75 -9.91 28.61
C GLY A 73 4.35 -10.20 27.17
N VAL A 74 4.48 -9.21 26.28
CA VAL A 74 4.06 -9.33 24.87
C VAL A 74 4.78 -10.49 24.16
N GLY A 75 6.03 -10.77 24.49
CA GLY A 75 6.83 -11.85 23.92
C GLY A 75 6.24 -13.26 24.07
N ARG A 76 5.35 -13.45 25.06
CA ARG A 76 4.64 -14.71 25.29
C ARG A 76 3.43 -14.92 24.38
N ASP A 77 3.08 -13.95 23.54
CA ASP A 77 1.98 -14.08 22.60
C ASP A 77 2.23 -15.23 21.62
N LEU A 78 1.19 -16.00 21.30
CA LEU A 78 1.28 -17.14 20.40
C LEU A 78 1.85 -16.78 19.02
N MET A 79 1.62 -15.55 18.52
CA MET A 79 2.15 -15.11 17.23
C MET A 79 3.66 -14.91 17.25
N PHE A 80 4.24 -14.46 18.38
CA PHE A 80 5.66 -14.17 18.49
C PHE A 80 6.48 -15.39 18.93
N THR A 81 5.91 -16.23 19.79
CA THR A 81 6.51 -17.52 20.20
C THR A 81 6.60 -18.51 19.03
N HIS A 82 5.62 -18.46 18.10
CA HIS A 82 5.62 -19.25 16.87
C HIS A 82 5.98 -18.45 15.62
N ASP A 83 6.75 -17.36 15.76
CA ASP A 83 7.09 -16.47 14.65
C ASP A 83 7.88 -17.20 13.55
N GLY A 84 7.31 -17.19 12.34
CA GLY A 84 7.96 -17.67 11.12
C GLY A 84 8.32 -16.57 10.13
N GLN A 85 8.00 -15.31 10.41
CA GLN A 85 8.03 -14.22 9.43
C GLN A 85 9.19 -13.25 9.64
N SER A 86 9.46 -12.84 10.89
CA SER A 86 10.30 -11.65 11.14
C SER A 86 11.79 -11.86 10.82
N ARG A 87 12.27 -13.11 10.79
CA ARG A 87 13.69 -13.46 10.63
C ARG A 87 14.23 -13.28 9.21
N PHE A 88 13.38 -12.96 8.23
CA PHE A 88 13.80 -12.83 6.83
C PHE A 88 14.23 -11.42 6.42
N SER A 89 14.17 -10.43 7.31
CA SER A 89 14.59 -9.07 6.99
C SER A 89 15.33 -8.37 8.13
N LEU A 90 16.00 -7.27 7.79
CA LEU A 90 16.69 -6.42 8.77
C LEU A 90 15.74 -5.43 9.47
N PHE A 91 14.52 -5.30 8.98
CA PHE A 91 13.58 -4.28 9.44
C PHE A 91 13.18 -4.42 10.92
N PRO A 92 12.87 -5.61 11.46
CA PRO A 92 12.53 -5.77 12.88
C PRO A 92 13.65 -5.31 13.81
N VAL A 93 14.93 -5.49 13.43
CA VAL A 93 16.08 -5.04 14.23
C VAL A 93 16.08 -3.51 14.37
N VAL A 94 15.89 -2.81 13.26
CA VAL A 94 15.83 -1.34 13.23
C VAL A 94 14.61 -0.83 13.98
N LEU A 95 13.44 -1.42 13.73
CA LEU A 95 12.20 -0.99 14.37
C LEU A 95 12.25 -1.22 15.89
N ARG A 96 12.79 -2.35 16.36
CA ARG A 96 13.00 -2.61 17.79
C ARG A 96 13.86 -1.52 18.45
N ALA A 97 14.97 -1.13 17.82
CA ALA A 97 15.81 -0.06 18.33
C ALA A 97 15.03 1.27 18.43
N LEU A 98 14.29 1.64 17.37
CA LEU A 98 13.48 2.86 17.37
C LEU A 98 12.39 2.83 18.43
N VAL A 99 11.63 1.73 18.53
CA VAL A 99 10.57 1.57 19.56
C VAL A 99 11.16 1.61 20.97
N GLY A 100 12.31 0.99 21.19
CA GLY A 100 13.00 1.03 22.48
C GLY A 100 13.47 2.43 22.89
N THR A 101 13.80 3.29 21.92
CA THR A 101 14.27 4.66 22.18
C THR A 101 13.16 5.72 22.22
N LEU A 102 12.14 5.60 21.37
CA LEU A 102 11.12 6.64 21.15
C LEU A 102 9.73 6.24 21.65
N GLY A 103 9.53 4.96 21.98
CA GLY A 103 8.21 4.37 22.16
C GLY A 103 7.52 3.99 20.84
N PRO A 104 6.41 3.22 20.89
CA PRO A 104 5.79 2.65 19.71
C PRO A 104 5.18 3.71 18.77
N GLY A 105 4.44 4.68 19.32
CA GLY A 105 3.76 5.72 18.53
C GLY A 105 4.73 6.61 17.74
N PRO A 106 5.69 7.29 18.40
CA PRO A 106 6.65 8.14 17.70
C PRO A 106 7.56 7.37 16.73
N ALA A 107 7.98 6.15 17.08
CA ALA A 107 8.74 5.29 16.17
C ALA A 107 7.95 4.95 14.91
N ALA A 108 6.68 4.56 15.05
CA ALA A 108 5.82 4.25 13.91
C ALA A 108 5.60 5.47 13.00
N LEU A 109 5.34 6.64 13.59
CA LEU A 109 5.20 7.90 12.85
C LEU A 109 6.47 8.24 12.07
N ALA A 110 7.64 8.14 12.71
CA ALA A 110 8.92 8.44 12.08
C ALA A 110 9.22 7.50 10.91
N VAL A 111 9.00 6.19 11.09
CA VAL A 111 9.21 5.20 10.02
C VAL A 111 8.24 5.44 8.86
N SER A 112 6.96 5.70 9.13
CA SER A 112 5.97 6.03 8.10
C SER A 112 6.38 7.27 7.30
N LEU A 113 6.83 8.34 7.98
CA LEU A 113 7.25 9.58 7.34
C LEU A 113 8.50 9.38 6.48
N VAL A 114 9.53 8.72 7.02
CA VAL A 114 10.77 8.42 6.28
C VAL A 114 10.49 7.50 5.09
N GLY A 115 9.63 6.50 5.27
CA GLY A 115 9.16 5.62 4.20
C GLY A 115 8.52 6.42 3.06
N LEU A 116 7.57 7.30 3.37
CA LEU A 116 6.90 8.13 2.37
C LEU A 116 7.84 9.12 1.66
N ILE A 117 8.74 9.78 2.40
CA ILE A 117 9.71 10.71 1.81
C ILE A 117 10.64 9.98 0.85
N THR A 118 11.21 8.85 1.28
CA THR A 118 12.13 8.05 0.45
C THR A 118 11.41 7.47 -0.77
N TRP A 119 10.18 6.99 -0.60
CA TRP A 119 9.33 6.53 -1.69
C TRP A 119 9.06 7.65 -2.70
N PHE A 120 8.66 8.84 -2.25
CA PHE A 120 8.39 9.99 -3.12
C PHE A 120 9.65 10.41 -3.90
N CYS A 121 10.81 10.46 -3.24
CA CYS A 121 12.08 10.76 -3.88
C CYS A 121 12.44 9.72 -4.96
N ALA A 122 12.26 8.43 -4.67
CA ALA A 122 12.52 7.36 -5.63
C ALA A 122 11.53 7.38 -6.81
N ALA A 123 10.24 7.65 -6.54
CA ALA A 123 9.22 7.85 -7.56
C ALA A 123 9.55 9.04 -8.47
N ALA A 124 10.00 10.16 -7.88
CA ALA A 124 10.45 11.34 -8.64
C ALA A 124 11.67 11.04 -9.52
N ALA A 125 12.62 10.24 -9.02
CA ALA A 125 13.77 9.79 -9.80
C ALA A 125 13.34 8.90 -10.98
N LEU A 126 12.43 7.95 -10.75
CA LEU A 126 11.90 7.09 -11.81
C LEU A 126 11.12 7.91 -12.85
N ALA A 127 10.27 8.84 -12.41
CA ALA A 127 9.52 9.72 -13.30
C ALA A 127 10.43 10.61 -14.15
N ALA A 128 11.55 11.09 -13.59
CA ALA A 128 12.57 11.83 -14.32
C ALA A 128 13.35 10.95 -15.32
N ALA A 129 13.54 9.66 -15.02
CA ALA A 129 14.14 8.71 -15.96
C ALA A 129 13.19 8.32 -17.11
N LEU A 130 11.87 8.37 -16.89
CA LEU A 130 10.85 8.07 -17.90
C LEU A 130 10.50 9.26 -18.81
N GLY A 131 10.78 10.50 -18.38
CA GLY A 131 10.45 11.69 -19.15
C GLY A 131 11.13 12.97 -18.68
N ALA A 132 11.15 13.98 -19.54
CA ALA A 132 11.72 15.29 -19.25
C ALA A 132 10.64 16.39 -19.17
N GLY A 133 11.01 17.56 -18.64
CA GLY A 133 10.15 18.75 -18.62
C GLY A 133 8.84 18.54 -17.87
N ARG A 134 7.70 18.86 -18.51
CA ARG A 134 6.36 18.64 -17.93
C ARG A 134 6.02 17.16 -17.77
N ARG A 135 6.56 16.28 -18.63
CA ARG A 135 6.22 14.86 -18.65
C ARG A 135 6.56 14.17 -17.33
N ARG A 136 7.75 14.42 -16.77
CA ARG A 136 8.15 13.82 -15.48
C ARG A 136 7.18 14.16 -14.36
N TRP A 137 6.64 15.38 -14.35
CA TRP A 137 5.73 15.81 -13.30
C TRP A 137 4.35 15.19 -13.45
N VAL A 138 3.88 14.98 -14.69
CA VAL A 138 2.63 14.25 -14.93
C VAL A 138 2.78 12.77 -14.57
N VAL A 139 3.93 12.15 -14.87
CA VAL A 139 4.23 10.78 -14.45
C VAL A 139 4.28 10.67 -12.93
N LEU A 140 4.97 11.60 -12.26
CA LEU A 140 5.02 11.65 -10.80
C LEU A 140 3.63 11.87 -10.18
N ALA A 141 2.82 12.77 -10.74
CA ALA A 141 1.44 12.98 -10.31
C ALA A 141 0.65 11.68 -10.37
N ALA A 142 0.73 10.97 -11.50
CA ALA A 142 0.04 9.71 -11.70
C ALA A 142 0.48 8.65 -10.68
N MET A 143 1.80 8.47 -10.48
CA MET A 143 2.33 7.52 -9.51
C MET A 143 1.93 7.85 -8.07
N ALA A 144 1.89 9.14 -7.71
CA ALA A 144 1.59 9.58 -6.35
C ALA A 144 0.12 9.37 -5.96
N VAL A 145 -0.81 9.56 -6.90
CA VAL A 145 -2.24 9.71 -6.57
C VAL A 145 -3.16 8.62 -7.11
N LEU A 146 -2.79 7.96 -8.22
CA LEU A 146 -3.68 6.96 -8.83
C LEU A 146 -3.79 5.72 -7.93
N PRO A 147 -4.92 4.99 -8.01
CA PRO A 147 -5.14 3.85 -7.14
C PRO A 147 -4.13 2.77 -7.50
N ALA A 148 -3.17 2.57 -6.60
CA ALA A 148 -2.09 1.61 -6.78
C ALA A 148 -2.23 0.45 -5.79
N SER A 149 -3.47 -0.02 -5.60
CA SER A 149 -3.69 -1.29 -4.91
C SER A 149 -3.27 -2.46 -5.79
N TYR A 150 -2.90 -3.57 -5.16
CA TYR A 150 -2.54 -4.81 -5.84
C TYR A 150 -3.02 -6.03 -5.06
N GLY A 151 -3.45 -7.06 -5.79
CA GLY A 151 -4.00 -8.29 -5.25
C GLY A 151 -5.37 -8.14 -4.56
N TYR A 152 -5.98 -9.28 -4.23
CA TYR A 152 -7.16 -9.35 -3.39
C TYR A 152 -6.76 -9.29 -1.90
N PRO A 153 -7.53 -8.63 -1.01
CA PRO A 153 -8.78 -7.90 -1.23
C PRO A 153 -8.63 -6.41 -1.58
N GLY A 154 -7.48 -5.98 -2.11
CA GLY A 154 -7.25 -4.58 -2.47
C GLY A 154 -6.80 -3.69 -1.31
N ILE A 155 -6.37 -4.31 -0.19
CA ILE A 155 -5.85 -3.63 0.99
C ILE A 155 -4.38 -3.22 0.84
N PHE A 156 -3.60 -3.94 0.03
CA PHE A 156 -2.19 -3.63 -0.17
C PHE A 156 -2.07 -2.50 -1.18
N ARG A 157 -1.50 -1.38 -0.76
CA ARG A 157 -1.27 -0.21 -1.60
C ARG A 157 0.23 0.11 -1.64
N ILE A 158 0.63 0.76 -2.72
CA ILE A 158 1.99 1.26 -2.87
C ILE A 158 2.10 2.60 -2.16
N GLY A 159 3.24 2.88 -1.54
CA GLY A 159 3.50 4.16 -0.90
C GLY A 159 2.78 4.34 0.43
N GLU A 160 2.39 3.26 1.11
CA GLU A 160 1.62 3.36 2.36
C GLU A 160 2.36 4.08 3.48
N ALA A 161 1.64 4.95 4.18
CA ALA A 161 2.09 5.66 5.37
C ALA A 161 2.06 4.77 6.63
N LEU A 162 2.56 3.53 6.53
CA LEU A 162 2.54 2.55 7.62
C LEU A 162 3.97 2.19 8.03
N ALA A 163 4.16 1.93 9.32
CA ALA A 163 5.43 1.50 9.91
C ALA A 163 5.73 0.03 9.56
N THR A 164 5.94 -0.22 8.27
CA THR A 164 6.18 -1.53 7.67
C THR A 164 7.42 -1.46 6.76
N PRO A 165 8.07 -2.60 6.47
CA PRO A 165 9.20 -2.60 5.56
C PRO A 165 8.81 -2.36 4.10
N ARG A 166 7.52 -2.45 3.73
CA ARG A 166 7.06 -2.42 2.33
C ARG A 166 7.43 -1.12 1.65
N THR A 167 7.05 0.03 2.21
CA THR A 167 7.27 1.34 1.59
C THR A 167 8.75 1.66 1.37
N LEU A 168 9.63 1.27 2.30
CA LEU A 168 11.08 1.42 2.16
C LEU A 168 11.67 0.50 1.08
N ALA A 169 11.20 -0.75 1.00
CA ALA A 169 11.63 -1.68 -0.04
C ALA A 169 11.13 -1.25 -1.44
N GLU A 170 9.89 -0.75 -1.52
CA GLU A 170 9.35 -0.14 -2.74
C GLU A 170 10.21 1.05 -3.18
N ALA A 171 10.58 1.95 -2.26
CA ALA A 171 11.47 3.08 -2.54
C ALA A 171 12.81 2.62 -3.12
N ALA A 172 13.44 1.61 -2.51
CA ALA A 172 14.68 1.04 -3.00
C ALA A 172 14.49 0.47 -4.43
N VAL A 173 13.47 -0.35 -4.66
CA VAL A 173 13.19 -0.90 -5.99
C VAL A 173 12.96 0.20 -7.02
N LEU A 174 12.15 1.22 -6.73
CA LEU A 174 11.89 2.35 -7.63
C LEU A 174 13.19 3.11 -7.98
N ALA A 175 14.07 3.34 -7.01
CA ALA A 175 15.39 3.92 -7.24
C ALA A 175 16.26 3.00 -8.13
N GLY A 176 16.17 1.69 -7.93
CA GLY A 176 16.82 0.69 -8.77
C GLY A 176 16.32 0.70 -10.22
N LEU A 177 15.01 0.82 -10.44
CA LEU A 177 14.43 0.95 -11.78
C LEU A 177 14.87 2.26 -12.45
N ALA A 178 14.91 3.37 -11.71
CA ALA A 178 15.42 4.66 -12.20
C ALA A 178 16.91 4.58 -12.60
N ALA A 179 17.73 3.93 -11.78
CA ALA A 179 19.14 3.69 -12.06
C ALA A 179 19.33 2.80 -13.30
N SER A 180 18.49 1.76 -13.45
CA SER A 180 18.50 0.87 -14.62
C SER A 180 18.21 1.62 -15.92
N LEU A 181 17.17 2.47 -15.95
CA LEU A 181 16.87 3.32 -17.11
C LEU A 181 18.02 4.29 -17.44
N SER A 182 18.72 4.76 -16.41
CA SER A 182 19.88 5.63 -16.51
C SER A 182 21.17 4.90 -16.92
N GLY A 183 21.12 3.59 -17.16
CA GLY A 183 22.28 2.76 -17.53
C GLY A 183 23.22 2.43 -16.38
N ARG A 184 22.86 2.75 -15.13
CA ARG A 184 23.67 2.54 -13.92
C ARG A 184 23.38 1.17 -13.30
N ARG A 185 23.80 0.09 -13.97
CA ARG A 185 23.46 -1.30 -13.59
C ARG A 185 23.90 -1.70 -12.18
N ALA A 186 25.09 -1.28 -11.75
CA ALA A 186 25.60 -1.58 -10.40
C ALA A 186 24.68 -0.98 -9.31
N TRP A 187 24.28 0.28 -9.48
CA TRP A 187 23.33 0.94 -8.59
C TRP A 187 21.94 0.31 -8.66
N ALA A 188 21.48 -0.09 -9.84
CA ALA A 188 20.23 -0.81 -9.98
C ALA A 188 20.23 -2.09 -9.13
N LEU A 189 21.26 -2.92 -9.24
CA LEU A 189 21.40 -4.13 -8.44
C LEU A 189 21.54 -3.84 -6.94
N ALA A 190 22.36 -2.86 -6.55
CA ALA A 190 22.54 -2.47 -5.16
C ALA A 190 21.22 -2.09 -4.50
N PHE A 191 20.39 -1.30 -5.18
CA PHE A 191 19.06 -0.95 -4.70
C PHE A 191 18.11 -2.15 -4.63
N MET A 192 18.16 -3.09 -5.58
CA MET A 192 17.37 -4.33 -5.48
C MET A 192 17.79 -5.16 -4.25
N VAL A 193 19.09 -5.27 -3.99
CA VAL A 193 19.62 -5.98 -2.81
C VAL A 193 19.16 -5.29 -1.52
N VAL A 194 19.25 -3.97 -1.43
CA VAL A 194 18.72 -3.20 -0.28
C VAL A 194 17.22 -3.46 -0.10
N GLY A 195 16.44 -3.40 -1.19
CA GLY A 195 15.02 -3.71 -1.16
C GLY A 195 14.73 -5.12 -0.64
N SER A 196 15.51 -6.12 -1.08
CA SER A 196 15.39 -7.51 -0.62
C SER A 196 15.81 -7.70 0.85
N LEU A 197 16.82 -6.98 1.34
CA LEU A 197 17.23 -7.04 2.75
C LEU A 197 16.21 -6.40 3.70
N VAL A 198 15.50 -5.38 3.23
CA VAL A 198 14.42 -4.72 3.98
C VAL A 198 13.11 -5.50 3.89
N HIS A 199 12.75 -5.96 2.69
CA HIS A 199 11.57 -6.81 2.45
C HIS A 199 11.82 -7.76 1.26
N PRO A 200 12.13 -9.04 1.52
CA PRO A 200 12.50 -10.00 0.47
C PRO A 200 11.49 -10.10 -0.68
N ILE A 201 10.19 -10.21 -0.38
CA ILE A 201 9.14 -10.35 -1.39
C ILE A 201 9.06 -9.11 -2.31
N MET A 202 9.09 -7.91 -1.74
CA MET A 202 9.00 -6.66 -2.51
C MET A 202 10.27 -6.46 -3.37
N GLY A 203 11.45 -6.71 -2.78
CA GLY A 203 12.73 -6.65 -3.49
C GLY A 203 12.84 -7.69 -4.61
N LEU A 204 12.35 -8.90 -4.40
CA LEU A 204 12.35 -9.98 -5.40
C LEU A 204 11.53 -9.60 -6.63
N ALA A 205 10.40 -8.91 -6.46
CA ALA A 205 9.64 -8.38 -7.60
C ALA A 205 10.48 -7.40 -8.43
N GLY A 206 11.20 -6.49 -7.77
CA GLY A 206 12.13 -5.56 -8.43
C GLY A 206 13.27 -6.26 -9.16
N LEU A 207 13.86 -7.29 -8.53
CA LEU A 207 14.90 -8.12 -9.11
C LEU A 207 14.39 -8.89 -10.34
N ALA A 208 13.18 -9.44 -10.29
CA ALA A 208 12.54 -10.10 -11.42
C ALA A 208 12.41 -9.14 -12.63
N VAL A 209 11.98 -7.90 -12.40
CA VAL A 209 11.90 -6.88 -13.45
C VAL A 209 13.28 -6.54 -14.01
N LEU A 210 14.28 -6.35 -13.15
CA LEU A 210 15.65 -6.07 -13.59
C LEU A 210 16.20 -7.20 -14.47
N VAL A 211 16.03 -8.45 -14.02
CA VAL A 211 16.46 -9.65 -14.76
C VAL A 211 15.76 -9.75 -16.11
N LEU A 212 14.44 -9.63 -16.15
CA LEU A 212 13.66 -9.69 -17.40
C LEU A 212 14.09 -8.59 -18.37
N ALA A 213 14.32 -7.37 -17.88
CA ALA A 213 14.81 -6.26 -18.69
C ALA A 213 16.22 -6.52 -19.25
N LEU A 214 17.12 -7.10 -18.46
CA LEU A 214 18.48 -7.47 -18.88
C LEU A 214 18.46 -8.60 -19.91
N VAL A 215 17.65 -9.63 -19.72
CA VAL A 215 17.47 -10.72 -20.70
C VAL A 215 16.90 -10.20 -22.01
N ALA A 216 15.91 -9.29 -21.95
CA ALA A 216 15.36 -8.63 -23.13
C ALA A 216 16.35 -7.70 -23.84
N GLU A 217 17.37 -7.21 -23.14
CA GLU A 217 18.48 -6.48 -23.71
C GLU A 217 19.51 -7.42 -24.35
N ASN A 218 19.88 -8.50 -23.66
CA ASN A 218 20.84 -9.49 -24.11
C ASN A 218 20.51 -10.87 -23.53
N ARG A 219 20.19 -11.84 -24.41
CA ARG A 219 19.81 -13.20 -24.02
C ARG A 219 20.91 -13.95 -23.26
N ARG A 220 22.18 -13.53 -23.34
CA ARG A 220 23.29 -14.13 -22.58
C ARG A 220 23.08 -14.07 -21.07
N TRP A 221 22.26 -13.14 -20.56
CA TRP A 221 21.91 -13.12 -19.14
C TRP A 221 21.16 -14.39 -18.68
N LEU A 222 20.55 -15.17 -19.59
CA LEU A 222 20.01 -16.49 -19.28
C LEU A 222 21.09 -17.46 -18.76
N LEU A 223 22.33 -17.31 -19.21
CA LEU A 223 23.47 -18.12 -18.75
C LEU A 223 23.86 -17.81 -17.30
N VAL A 224 23.47 -16.65 -16.76
CA VAL A 224 23.66 -16.30 -15.35
C VAL A 224 22.49 -16.82 -14.51
N LEU A 225 21.27 -16.82 -15.06
CA LEU A 225 20.08 -17.30 -14.36
C LEU A 225 20.06 -18.82 -14.20
N LEU A 226 20.53 -19.56 -15.22
CA LEU A 226 20.49 -21.01 -15.20
C LEU A 226 21.29 -21.61 -14.02
N PRO A 227 22.56 -21.23 -13.76
CA PRO A 227 23.28 -21.66 -12.57
C PRO A 227 22.59 -21.28 -11.26
N GLY A 228 21.99 -20.09 -11.19
CA GLY A 228 21.25 -19.65 -10.00
C GLY A 228 20.02 -20.53 -9.74
N LEU A 229 19.25 -20.85 -10.77
CA LEU A 229 18.12 -21.77 -10.68
C LEU A 229 18.58 -23.17 -10.29
N LEU A 230 19.63 -23.69 -10.93
CA LEU A 230 20.20 -25.00 -10.60
C LEU A 230 20.72 -25.05 -9.16
N ALA A 231 21.31 -23.97 -8.66
CA ALA A 231 21.75 -23.87 -7.27
C ALA A 231 20.57 -23.87 -6.29
N VAL A 232 19.48 -23.15 -6.60
CA VAL A 232 18.25 -23.18 -5.79
C VAL A 232 17.62 -24.57 -5.77
N LEU A 233 17.52 -25.23 -6.94
CA LEU A 233 16.99 -26.59 -7.05
C LEU A 233 17.89 -27.60 -6.35
N GLY A 234 19.21 -27.48 -6.50
CA GLY A 234 20.19 -28.30 -5.80
C GLY A 234 20.11 -28.13 -4.29
N ALA A 235 20.03 -26.89 -3.80
CA ALA A 235 19.85 -26.61 -2.37
C ALA A 235 18.51 -27.15 -1.83
N ALA A 236 17.44 -27.08 -2.64
CA ALA A 236 16.16 -27.66 -2.30
C ALA A 236 16.23 -29.18 -2.18
N HIS A 237 16.90 -29.85 -3.14
CA HIS A 237 17.09 -31.29 -3.13
C HIS A 237 17.99 -31.76 -1.98
N LEU A 238 19.01 -30.97 -1.62
CA LEU A 238 19.90 -31.22 -0.48
C LEU A 238 19.28 -30.89 0.88
N GLY A 239 18.01 -30.45 0.93
CA GLY A 239 17.31 -30.20 2.19
C GLY A 239 17.75 -28.92 2.92
N VAL A 240 18.35 -27.93 2.23
CA VAL A 240 18.73 -26.66 2.87
C VAL A 240 17.46 -25.96 3.40
N PRO A 241 17.37 -25.56 4.69
CA PRO A 241 16.09 -25.30 5.36
C PRO A 241 15.10 -24.33 4.68
N LEU A 242 15.59 -23.29 4.01
CA LEU A 242 14.75 -22.37 3.24
C LEU A 242 14.30 -22.98 1.91
N PHE A 243 15.23 -23.58 1.17
CA PHE A 243 14.99 -24.09 -0.18
C PHE A 243 14.29 -25.44 -0.20
N ALA A 244 14.47 -26.27 0.83
CA ALA A 244 13.75 -27.54 1.00
C ALA A 244 12.23 -27.35 0.94
N ARG A 245 11.74 -26.21 1.45
CA ARG A 245 10.32 -25.82 1.41
C ARG A 245 9.77 -25.67 -0.01
N LEU A 246 10.63 -25.53 -1.03
CA LEU A 246 10.21 -25.49 -2.43
C LEU A 246 9.60 -26.82 -2.86
N LEU A 247 10.18 -27.93 -2.41
CA LEU A 247 9.75 -29.29 -2.75
C LEU A 247 8.81 -29.89 -1.70
N GLN A 248 8.54 -29.15 -0.61
CA GLN A 248 7.65 -29.57 0.46
C GLN A 248 6.22 -29.13 0.15
N PRO A 249 5.26 -30.06 -0.04
CA PRO A 249 3.86 -29.72 -0.11
C PRO A 249 3.37 -29.24 1.26
N VAL A 250 2.46 -28.27 1.28
CA VAL A 250 1.71 -27.89 2.48
C VAL A 250 0.82 -29.06 2.90
N ASP A 251 0.80 -29.40 4.18
CA ASP A 251 -0.06 -30.48 4.67
C ASP A 251 -1.56 -30.12 4.50
N PRO A 252 -2.44 -31.09 4.24
CA PRO A 252 -3.83 -30.80 3.89
C PRO A 252 -4.60 -29.99 4.94
N ALA A 253 -4.41 -30.29 6.22
CA ALA A 253 -5.09 -29.58 7.31
C ALA A 253 -4.63 -28.11 7.40
N PHE A 254 -3.33 -27.87 7.27
CA PHE A 254 -2.81 -26.51 7.22
C PHE A 254 -3.28 -25.77 5.95
N LEU A 255 -3.27 -26.43 4.79
CA LEU A 255 -3.72 -25.83 3.54
C LEU A 255 -5.19 -25.40 3.60
N GLU A 256 -6.06 -26.18 4.25
CA GLU A 256 -7.47 -25.82 4.43
C GLU A 256 -7.63 -24.55 5.28
N ILE A 257 -6.90 -24.46 6.40
CA ILE A 257 -6.86 -23.25 7.22
C ILE A 257 -6.39 -22.05 6.38
N LEU A 258 -5.34 -22.23 5.58
CA LEU A 258 -4.84 -21.16 4.71
C LEU A 258 -5.86 -20.73 3.67
N ARG A 259 -6.55 -21.66 2.99
CA ARG A 259 -7.57 -21.31 1.98
C ARG A 259 -8.74 -20.56 2.59
N GLN A 260 -9.14 -20.92 3.81
CA GLN A 260 -10.22 -20.26 4.53
C GLN A 260 -9.83 -18.86 5.04
N ARG A 261 -8.62 -18.73 5.62
CA ARG A 261 -8.18 -17.51 6.32
C ARG A 261 -7.36 -16.55 5.47
N CYS A 262 -6.64 -17.05 4.48
CA CYS A 262 -5.68 -16.31 3.66
C CYS A 262 -5.97 -16.51 2.17
N ALA A 263 -7.23 -16.33 1.77
CA ALA A 263 -7.66 -16.44 0.37
C ALA A 263 -6.89 -15.50 -0.58
N ASP A 264 -6.27 -14.43 -0.05
CA ASP A 264 -5.37 -13.55 -0.79
C ASP A 264 -4.13 -14.27 -1.34
N LEU A 265 -3.70 -15.36 -0.72
CA LEU A 265 -2.56 -16.17 -1.18
C LEU A 265 -2.86 -16.97 -2.45
N PHE A 266 -4.14 -17.11 -2.81
CA PHE A 266 -4.63 -18.05 -3.82
C PHE A 266 -5.41 -17.31 -4.91
N PRO A 267 -4.77 -16.91 -6.03
CA PRO A 267 -5.42 -16.17 -7.11
C PRO A 267 -6.67 -16.86 -7.69
N THR A 268 -6.74 -18.19 -7.57
CA THR A 268 -7.87 -19.03 -7.97
C THR A 268 -9.12 -18.79 -7.10
N LEU A 269 -8.94 -18.35 -5.85
CA LEU A 269 -10.01 -18.00 -4.92
C LEU A 269 -10.41 -16.51 -4.99
N TRP A 270 -9.71 -15.71 -5.80
CA TRP A 270 -10.00 -14.29 -5.89
C TRP A 270 -11.32 -14.06 -6.63
N PRO A 271 -12.21 -13.18 -6.11
CA PRO A 271 -13.42 -12.82 -6.82
C PRO A 271 -13.09 -12.06 -8.11
N SER A 272 -13.99 -12.12 -9.09
CA SER A 272 -13.76 -11.50 -10.42
C SER A 272 -13.43 -10.01 -10.35
N GLN A 273 -13.97 -9.30 -9.36
CA GLN A 273 -13.72 -7.87 -9.13
C GLN A 273 -12.25 -7.56 -8.81
N ALA A 274 -11.50 -8.51 -8.23
CA ALA A 274 -10.08 -8.32 -7.90
C ALA A 274 -9.20 -8.13 -9.15
N TRP A 275 -9.67 -8.55 -10.32
CA TRP A 275 -8.92 -8.49 -11.58
C TRP A 275 -9.06 -7.16 -12.32
N GLY A 276 -9.98 -6.28 -11.91
CA GLY A 276 -10.18 -4.98 -12.53
C GLY A 276 -8.89 -4.14 -12.57
N PRO A 277 -8.25 -3.81 -11.43
CA PRO A 277 -7.02 -3.02 -11.41
C PRO A 277 -5.86 -3.59 -12.26
N PRO A 278 -5.45 -4.87 -12.13
CA PRO A 278 -4.33 -5.39 -12.93
C PRO A 278 -4.62 -5.39 -14.43
N LEU A 279 -5.87 -5.59 -14.87
CA LEU A 279 -6.24 -5.50 -16.29
C LEU A 279 -6.07 -4.07 -16.83
N VAL A 280 -6.52 -3.07 -16.07
CA VAL A 280 -6.39 -1.65 -16.44
C VAL A 280 -4.92 -1.25 -16.53
N GLN A 281 -4.11 -1.66 -15.55
CA GLN A 281 -2.67 -1.40 -15.51
C GLN A 281 -1.96 -2.06 -16.69
N ALA A 282 -2.29 -3.32 -17.01
CA ALA A 282 -1.75 -4.04 -18.16
C ALA A 282 -2.11 -3.35 -19.49
N ALA A 283 -3.38 -3.00 -19.70
CA ALA A 283 -3.83 -2.27 -20.88
C ALA A 283 -3.07 -0.94 -21.06
N THR A 284 -2.91 -0.19 -19.97
CA THR A 284 -2.19 1.08 -19.95
C THR A 284 -0.70 0.91 -20.28
N ILE A 285 -0.05 -0.10 -19.69
CA ILE A 285 1.36 -0.45 -19.97
C ILE A 285 1.53 -0.81 -21.45
N LEU A 286 0.66 -1.65 -22.01
CA LEU A 286 0.75 -2.09 -23.41
C LEU A 286 0.63 -0.90 -24.37
N VAL A 287 -0.30 0.03 -24.12
CA VAL A 287 -0.42 1.25 -24.93
C VAL A 287 0.83 2.12 -24.79
N ALA A 288 1.26 2.43 -23.56
CA ALA A 288 2.42 3.30 -23.30
C ALA A 288 3.72 2.73 -23.89
N ALA A 289 3.95 1.42 -23.78
CA ALA A 289 5.13 0.71 -24.25
C ALA A 289 5.40 0.91 -25.76
N THR A 290 4.37 1.18 -26.56
CA THR A 290 4.51 1.46 -28.00
C THR A 290 4.93 2.89 -28.33
N ARG A 291 4.88 3.81 -27.36
CA ARG A 291 5.11 5.25 -27.55
C ARG A 291 6.37 5.76 -26.87
N VAL A 292 7.12 4.90 -26.19
CA VAL A 292 8.33 5.25 -25.43
C VAL A 292 9.60 4.65 -26.03
N PRO A 293 10.79 5.19 -25.72
CA PRO A 293 12.07 4.62 -26.14
C PRO A 293 12.26 3.17 -25.68
N ILE A 294 13.12 2.42 -26.37
CA ILE A 294 13.31 0.98 -26.17
C ILE A 294 13.64 0.58 -24.73
N ARG A 295 14.45 1.35 -24.00
CA ARG A 295 14.80 1.06 -22.60
C ARG A 295 13.57 1.16 -21.68
N ALA A 296 12.80 2.23 -21.81
CA ALA A 296 11.55 2.40 -21.07
C ALA A 296 10.51 1.34 -21.46
N ARG A 297 10.40 1.02 -22.76
CA ARG A 297 9.53 -0.06 -23.25
C ARG A 297 9.87 -1.40 -22.60
N ARG A 298 11.15 -1.78 -22.59
CA ARG A 298 11.62 -3.03 -21.96
C ARG A 298 11.28 -3.06 -20.48
N LEU A 299 11.51 -1.96 -19.75
CA LEU A 299 11.17 -1.87 -18.33
C LEU A 299 9.67 -2.06 -18.09
N LEU A 300 8.81 -1.33 -18.81
CA LEU A 300 7.36 -1.41 -18.67
C LEU A 300 6.85 -2.83 -18.92
N LEU A 301 7.31 -3.46 -20.00
CA LEU A 301 6.92 -4.83 -20.33
C LEU A 301 7.51 -5.86 -19.35
N ALA A 302 8.73 -5.66 -18.85
CA ALA A 302 9.33 -6.51 -17.83
C ALA A 302 8.53 -6.44 -16.51
N GLY A 303 8.05 -5.27 -16.11
CA GLY A 303 7.14 -5.12 -14.98
C GLY A 303 5.84 -5.89 -15.14
N LEU A 304 5.19 -5.73 -16.30
CA LEU A 304 3.99 -6.48 -16.63
C LEU A 304 4.22 -7.99 -16.60
N LEU A 305 5.30 -8.47 -17.22
CA LEU A 305 5.66 -9.89 -17.25
C LEU A 305 6.00 -10.43 -15.86
N ALA A 306 6.67 -9.64 -15.01
CA ALA A 306 6.94 -10.03 -13.63
C ALA A 306 5.64 -10.20 -12.82
N GLY A 307 4.70 -9.25 -12.93
CA GLY A 307 3.41 -9.35 -12.26
C GLY A 307 2.56 -10.53 -12.75
N VAL A 308 2.41 -10.68 -14.08
CA VAL A 308 1.68 -11.81 -14.67
C VAL A 308 2.35 -13.14 -14.33
N GLY A 309 3.67 -13.21 -14.43
CA GLY A 309 4.45 -14.39 -14.09
C GLY A 309 4.34 -14.76 -12.61
N GLY A 310 4.32 -13.78 -11.70
CA GLY A 310 4.12 -14.02 -10.27
C GLY A 310 2.74 -14.59 -9.94
N VAL A 311 1.68 -14.05 -10.57
CA VAL A 311 0.32 -14.59 -10.44
C VAL A 311 0.23 -16.00 -11.02
N ALA A 312 0.74 -16.21 -12.23
CA ALA A 312 0.72 -17.51 -12.89
C ALA A 312 1.51 -18.56 -12.10
N ALA A 313 2.69 -18.21 -11.58
CA ALA A 313 3.46 -19.09 -10.70
C ALA A 313 2.67 -19.44 -9.44
N THR A 314 2.01 -18.46 -8.81
CA THR A 314 1.19 -18.73 -7.62
C THR A 314 0.06 -19.72 -7.95
N ALA A 315 -0.70 -19.48 -9.03
CA ALA A 315 -1.80 -20.36 -9.43
C ALA A 315 -1.34 -21.79 -9.77
N VAL A 316 -0.25 -21.94 -10.53
CA VAL A 316 0.27 -23.25 -10.95
C VAL A 316 0.81 -24.05 -9.76
N PHE A 317 1.68 -23.43 -8.94
CA PHE A 317 2.32 -24.13 -7.82
C PHE A 317 1.39 -24.35 -6.63
N GLU A 318 0.28 -23.61 -6.54
CA GLU A 318 -0.82 -23.90 -5.63
C GLU A 318 -1.54 -25.19 -6.04
N GLU A 319 -2.09 -25.23 -7.26
CA GLU A 319 -3.00 -26.30 -7.71
C GLU A 319 -2.28 -27.64 -7.89
N GLN A 320 -1.06 -27.63 -8.44
CA GLN A 320 -0.38 -28.85 -8.85
C GLN A 320 0.52 -29.45 -7.76
N TRP A 321 1.12 -28.60 -6.91
CA TRP A 321 2.16 -29.03 -5.97
C TRP A 321 1.98 -28.53 -4.54
N SER A 322 1.08 -27.56 -4.31
CA SER A 322 0.88 -26.88 -3.02
C SER A 322 2.20 -26.54 -2.31
N SER A 323 3.17 -25.97 -3.05
CA SER A 323 4.53 -25.74 -2.55
C SER A 323 4.54 -24.74 -1.39
N LEU A 324 5.08 -25.16 -0.23
CA LEU A 324 5.14 -24.33 0.98
C LEU A 324 5.92 -23.04 0.75
N LEU A 325 7.07 -23.10 0.08
CA LEU A 325 7.87 -21.91 -0.18
C LEU A 325 7.15 -20.94 -1.12
N VAL A 326 6.50 -21.43 -2.18
CA VAL A 326 5.81 -20.56 -3.13
C VAL A 326 4.65 -19.83 -2.45
N ILE A 327 3.86 -20.53 -1.64
CA ILE A 327 2.79 -19.93 -0.85
C ILE A 327 3.35 -18.87 0.12
N GLN A 328 4.48 -19.14 0.79
CA GLN A 328 5.13 -18.20 1.72
C GLN A 328 5.75 -16.97 1.02
N VAL A 329 6.35 -17.14 -0.16
CA VAL A 329 6.99 -16.05 -0.93
C VAL A 329 5.96 -15.14 -1.58
N GLN A 330 4.74 -15.63 -1.81
CA GLN A 330 3.62 -14.85 -2.37
C GLN A 330 3.96 -14.14 -3.69
N PRO A 331 4.41 -14.85 -4.76
CA PRO A 331 4.84 -14.21 -6.00
C PRO A 331 3.76 -13.34 -6.68
N TRP A 332 2.47 -13.59 -6.42
CA TRP A 332 1.38 -12.70 -6.84
C TRP A 332 1.61 -11.23 -6.42
N ARG A 333 2.34 -10.98 -5.32
CA ARG A 333 2.69 -9.62 -4.89
C ARG A 333 3.53 -8.87 -5.92
N PHE A 334 4.15 -9.53 -6.89
CA PHE A 334 4.89 -8.87 -7.96
C PHE A 334 4.00 -7.92 -8.79
N LEU A 335 2.68 -8.09 -8.72
CA LEU A 335 1.70 -7.13 -9.23
C LEU A 335 1.93 -5.70 -8.71
N TRP A 336 2.55 -5.49 -7.55
CA TRP A 336 2.84 -4.13 -7.08
C TRP A 336 3.71 -3.37 -8.09
N VAL A 337 4.69 -4.02 -8.74
CA VAL A 337 5.52 -3.34 -9.77
C VAL A 337 4.68 -3.03 -11.02
N THR A 338 3.77 -3.94 -11.40
CA THR A 338 2.79 -3.68 -12.48
C THR A 338 1.90 -2.50 -12.14
N SER A 339 1.43 -2.39 -10.89
CA SER A 339 0.59 -1.28 -10.42
C SER A 339 1.29 0.06 -10.53
N VAL A 340 2.51 0.19 -9.98
CA VAL A 340 3.24 1.47 -10.02
C VAL A 340 3.66 1.85 -11.45
N LEU A 341 4.08 0.89 -12.26
CA LEU A 341 4.41 1.15 -13.67
C LEU A 341 3.16 1.41 -14.51
N GLY A 342 2.01 0.85 -14.16
CA GLY A 342 0.70 1.14 -14.76
C GLY A 342 0.29 2.59 -14.53
N ALA A 343 0.43 3.08 -13.29
CA ALA A 343 0.21 4.48 -12.98
C ALA A 343 1.19 5.40 -13.74
N ALA A 344 2.49 5.05 -13.76
CA ALA A 344 3.48 5.78 -14.54
C ALA A 344 3.16 5.78 -16.05
N ALA A 345 2.69 4.65 -16.59
CA ALA A 345 2.26 4.49 -17.96
C ALA A 345 1.04 5.37 -18.29
N LEU A 346 0.08 5.54 -17.36
CA LEU A 346 -1.04 6.47 -17.57
C LEU A 346 -0.53 7.91 -17.66
N GLY A 347 0.41 8.30 -16.80
CA GLY A 347 1.07 9.61 -16.87
C GLY A 347 1.79 9.83 -18.20
N LEU A 348 2.47 8.80 -18.72
CA LEU A 348 3.07 8.82 -20.06
C LEU A 348 2.01 9.01 -21.15
N CYS A 349 0.96 8.18 -21.14
CA CYS A 349 -0.17 8.27 -22.08
C CYS A 349 -0.85 9.64 -22.05
N ALA A 350 -1.10 10.21 -20.87
CA ALA A 350 -1.70 11.53 -20.70
C ALA A 350 -0.87 12.64 -21.38
N THR A 351 0.45 12.49 -21.44
CA THR A 351 1.32 13.47 -22.10
C THR A 351 1.52 13.21 -23.60
N LEU A 352 1.56 11.93 -24.00
CA LEU A 352 1.88 11.50 -25.36
C LEU A 352 0.66 11.47 -26.28
N LEU A 353 -0.51 11.13 -25.74
CA LEU A 353 -1.74 10.93 -26.51
C LEU A 353 -2.65 12.16 -26.52
N SER A 354 -2.62 13.00 -25.49
CA SER A 354 -3.50 14.19 -25.38
C SER A 354 -3.34 15.19 -26.54
N ARG A 355 -2.13 15.27 -27.11
CA ARG A 355 -1.81 16.13 -28.26
C ARG A 355 -1.79 15.39 -29.59
N GLY A 356 -2.18 14.11 -29.59
CA GLY A 356 -2.15 13.25 -30.76
C GLY A 356 -3.38 13.39 -31.66
N THR A 357 -3.59 12.36 -32.48
CA THR A 357 -4.72 12.26 -33.41
C THR A 357 -6.05 12.10 -32.67
N PRO A 358 -7.22 12.21 -33.35
CA PRO A 358 -8.50 11.89 -32.73
C PRO A 358 -8.54 10.50 -32.09
N GLY A 359 -7.91 9.51 -32.72
CA GLY A 359 -7.79 8.16 -32.18
C GLY A 359 -6.93 8.06 -30.92
N ASP A 360 -5.84 8.83 -30.83
CA ASP A 360 -5.02 8.89 -29.61
C ASP A 360 -5.82 9.43 -28.42
N ARG A 361 -6.65 10.45 -28.66
CA ARG A 361 -7.50 11.04 -27.63
C ARG A 361 -8.64 10.11 -27.20
N ILE A 362 -9.22 9.36 -28.14
CA ILE A 362 -10.18 8.28 -27.85
C ILE A 362 -9.51 7.23 -26.95
N THR A 363 -8.33 6.76 -27.33
CA THR A 363 -7.55 5.79 -26.54
C THR A 363 -7.31 6.29 -25.13
N LEU A 364 -6.88 7.55 -24.97
CA LEU A 364 -6.65 8.15 -23.66
C LEU A 364 -7.95 8.28 -22.83
N ALA A 365 -9.07 8.65 -23.45
CA ALA A 365 -10.36 8.75 -22.77
C ALA A 365 -10.84 7.38 -22.27
N LEU A 366 -10.69 6.33 -23.08
CA LEU A 366 -11.03 4.96 -22.70
C LEU A 366 -10.13 4.43 -21.57
N LEU A 367 -8.83 4.71 -21.61
CA LEU A 367 -7.93 4.39 -20.48
C LEU A 367 -8.37 5.15 -19.22
N GLY A 368 -8.69 6.44 -19.32
CA GLY A 368 -9.20 7.23 -18.19
C GLY A 368 -10.47 6.64 -17.58
N LEU A 369 -11.43 6.23 -18.42
CA LEU A 369 -12.64 5.55 -17.99
C LEU A 369 -12.30 4.24 -17.25
N ALA A 370 -11.39 3.44 -17.81
CA ALA A 370 -10.97 2.18 -17.22
C ALA A 370 -10.35 2.37 -15.81
N TRP A 371 -9.55 3.42 -15.62
CA TRP A 371 -8.98 3.77 -14.31
C TRP A 371 -10.03 4.26 -13.29
N VAL A 372 -10.99 5.09 -13.71
CA VAL A 372 -12.07 5.57 -12.83
C VAL A 372 -12.93 4.41 -12.32
N PHE A 373 -13.19 3.44 -13.19
CA PHE A 373 -14.01 2.27 -12.89
C PHE A 373 -13.17 1.03 -12.57
N ALA A 374 -11.92 1.17 -12.14
CA ALA A 374 -11.00 0.03 -11.97
C ALA A 374 -11.53 -1.05 -11.00
N THR A 375 -12.43 -0.71 -10.08
CA THR A 375 -13.08 -1.66 -9.15
C THR A 375 -14.33 -2.33 -9.74
N ASP A 376 -14.85 -1.84 -10.87
CA ASP A 376 -15.89 -2.49 -11.67
C ASP A 376 -15.23 -3.21 -12.84
N VAL A 377 -14.98 -4.52 -12.67
CA VAL A 377 -14.25 -5.33 -13.64
C VAL A 377 -14.87 -5.31 -15.03
N ARG A 378 -16.21 -5.19 -15.15
CA ARG A 378 -16.88 -5.23 -16.46
C ARG A 378 -16.58 -3.96 -17.24
N ILE A 379 -16.76 -2.79 -16.62
CA ILE A 379 -16.48 -1.50 -17.24
C ILE A 379 -14.98 -1.34 -17.48
N ALA A 380 -14.16 -1.65 -16.48
CA ALA A 380 -12.71 -1.56 -16.55
C ALA A 380 -12.11 -2.41 -17.67
N ALA A 381 -12.49 -3.70 -17.74
CA ALA A 381 -11.98 -4.61 -18.75
C ALA A 381 -12.45 -4.20 -20.16
N ALA A 382 -13.73 -3.86 -20.34
CA ALA A 382 -14.24 -3.43 -21.63
C ALA A 382 -13.54 -2.16 -22.13
N ALA A 383 -13.43 -1.14 -21.28
CA ALA A 383 -12.76 0.12 -21.62
C ALA A 383 -11.26 -0.08 -21.90
N GLY A 384 -10.57 -0.89 -21.09
CA GLY A 384 -9.15 -1.21 -21.28
C GLY A 384 -8.88 -1.99 -22.57
N LEU A 385 -9.67 -3.03 -22.86
CA LEU A 385 -9.55 -3.82 -24.09
C LEU A 385 -9.86 -2.97 -25.33
N LEU A 386 -10.91 -2.15 -25.29
CA LEU A 386 -11.24 -1.21 -26.36
C LEU A 386 -10.10 -0.20 -26.59
N ALA A 387 -9.50 0.34 -25.51
CA ALA A 387 -8.36 1.24 -25.64
C ALA A 387 -7.17 0.56 -26.34
N VAL A 388 -6.83 -0.67 -25.95
CA VAL A 388 -5.75 -1.44 -26.61
C VAL A 388 -6.09 -1.73 -28.07
N GLY A 389 -7.32 -2.16 -28.36
CA GLY A 389 -7.79 -2.49 -29.70
C GLY A 389 -7.80 -1.29 -30.64
N VAL A 390 -8.37 -0.15 -30.20
CA VAL A 390 -8.36 1.12 -30.96
C VAL A 390 -6.92 1.54 -31.21
N HIS A 391 -6.07 1.55 -30.19
CA HIS A 391 -4.66 1.93 -30.33
C HIS A 391 -3.92 1.03 -31.32
N ALA A 392 -4.11 -0.29 -31.23
CA ALA A 392 -3.49 -1.24 -32.16
C ALA A 392 -3.98 -1.05 -33.61
N ALA A 393 -5.27 -0.75 -33.81
CA ALA A 393 -5.83 -0.48 -35.13
C ALA A 393 -5.26 0.82 -35.73
N LEU A 394 -5.12 1.88 -34.92
CA LEU A 394 -4.46 3.13 -35.33
C LEU A 394 -3.00 2.89 -35.74
N ARG A 395 -2.26 2.08 -34.97
CA ARG A 395 -0.84 1.79 -35.25
C ARG A 395 -0.61 0.93 -36.49
N ARG A 396 -1.67 0.28 -36.99
CA ARG A 396 -1.66 -0.53 -38.22
C ARG A 396 -2.37 0.18 -39.38
N ASP A 397 -2.68 1.47 -39.22
CA ASP A 397 -3.42 2.29 -40.20
C ASP A 397 -4.76 1.67 -40.65
N ARG A 398 -5.38 0.84 -39.79
CA ARG A 398 -6.67 0.19 -40.04
C ARG A 398 -7.86 1.04 -39.61
N LEU A 399 -7.62 2.11 -38.88
CA LEU A 399 -8.64 2.99 -38.33
C LEU A 399 -8.17 4.44 -38.43
N ALA A 400 -9.06 5.34 -38.88
CA ALA A 400 -8.83 6.77 -38.88
C ALA A 400 -10.06 7.49 -38.30
N PRO A 401 -10.21 7.54 -36.96
CA PRO A 401 -11.41 8.08 -36.32
C PRO A 401 -11.64 9.55 -36.69
N SER A 402 -12.90 9.87 -36.99
CA SER A 402 -13.29 11.26 -37.23
C SER A 402 -13.23 12.09 -35.94
N ARG A 403 -13.12 13.42 -36.09
CA ARG A 403 -13.25 14.35 -34.95
C ARG A 403 -14.64 14.28 -34.29
N GLY A 404 -15.68 13.89 -35.05
CA GLY A 404 -17.03 13.67 -34.55
C GLY A 404 -17.07 12.50 -33.57
N LEU A 405 -16.55 11.34 -33.98
CA LEU A 405 -16.45 10.15 -33.14
C LEU A 405 -15.64 10.44 -31.87
N MET A 406 -14.50 11.13 -32.02
CA MET A 406 -13.69 11.55 -30.87
C MET A 406 -14.52 12.39 -29.88
N ARG A 407 -15.21 13.44 -30.32
CA ARG A 407 -16.03 14.27 -29.43
C ARG A 407 -17.16 13.46 -28.77
N ALA A 408 -17.81 12.57 -29.52
CA ALA A 408 -18.86 11.70 -28.98
C ALA A 408 -18.32 10.76 -27.90
N THR A 409 -17.17 10.12 -28.12
CA THR A 409 -16.51 9.27 -27.11
C THR A 409 -16.12 10.07 -25.88
N LEU A 410 -15.48 11.25 -26.04
CA LEU A 410 -15.12 12.08 -24.89
C LEU A 410 -16.38 12.55 -24.12
N GLY A 411 -17.46 12.89 -24.82
CA GLY A 411 -18.73 13.26 -24.20
C GLY A 411 -19.34 12.11 -23.39
N LEU A 412 -19.38 10.90 -23.96
CA LEU A 412 -19.89 9.71 -23.27
C LEU A 412 -19.02 9.35 -22.06
N VAL A 413 -17.70 9.31 -22.21
CA VAL A 413 -16.77 9.07 -21.09
C VAL A 413 -16.96 10.14 -20.01
N GLY A 414 -17.05 11.41 -20.40
CA GLY A 414 -17.28 12.52 -19.49
C GLY A 414 -18.58 12.36 -18.70
N LEU A 415 -19.67 11.95 -19.36
CA LEU A 415 -20.96 11.69 -18.73
C LEU A 415 -20.88 10.54 -17.71
N LEU A 416 -20.23 9.43 -18.06
CA LEU A 416 -20.06 8.28 -17.16
C LEU A 416 -19.22 8.65 -15.92
N VAL A 417 -18.13 9.37 -16.11
CA VAL A 417 -17.27 9.85 -15.02
C VAL A 417 -18.03 10.85 -14.14
N ALA A 418 -18.80 11.77 -14.73
CA ALA A 418 -19.63 12.71 -13.98
C ALA A 418 -20.73 11.99 -13.19
N GLY A 419 -21.39 10.97 -13.77
CA GLY A 419 -22.35 10.14 -13.07
C GLY A 419 -21.74 9.44 -11.85
N ARG A 420 -20.55 8.85 -12.01
CA ARG A 420 -19.80 8.24 -10.89
C ARG A 420 -19.48 9.25 -9.80
N LEU A 421 -19.00 10.44 -10.18
CA LEU A 421 -18.71 11.53 -9.26
C LEU A 421 -19.94 11.94 -8.46
N VAL A 422 -21.09 12.11 -9.11
CA VAL A 422 -22.35 12.47 -8.44
C VAL A 422 -22.76 11.38 -7.45
N LEU A 423 -22.74 10.11 -7.85
CA LEU A 423 -23.09 9.00 -6.96
C LEU A 423 -22.19 8.94 -5.72
N GLU A 424 -20.87 9.04 -5.90
CA GLU A 424 -19.92 9.02 -4.79
C GLU A 424 -20.01 10.28 -3.91
N ALA A 425 -20.28 11.45 -4.50
CA ALA A 425 -20.51 12.68 -3.75
C ALA A 425 -21.80 12.60 -2.91
N LEU A 426 -22.87 12.00 -3.45
CA LEU A 426 -24.11 11.75 -2.70
C LEU A 426 -23.86 10.75 -1.55
N ALA A 427 -23.10 9.69 -1.80
CA ALA A 427 -22.74 8.72 -0.76
C ALA A 427 -21.88 9.36 0.35
N LEU A 428 -20.90 10.19 -0.01
CA LEU A 428 -20.09 10.94 0.95
C LEU A 428 -20.94 11.98 1.71
N GLY A 429 -21.83 12.69 1.02
CA GLY A 429 -22.76 13.64 1.63
C GLY A 429 -23.71 12.96 2.61
N TRP A 430 -24.24 11.79 2.27
CA TRP A 430 -25.05 10.96 3.16
C TRP A 430 -24.25 10.53 4.40
N LEU A 431 -23.02 10.07 4.21
CA LEU A 431 -22.14 9.64 5.31
C LEU A 431 -21.80 10.80 6.26
N ALA A 432 -21.56 11.99 5.70
CA ALA A 432 -21.29 13.20 6.47
C ALA A 432 -22.54 13.69 7.22
N ALA A 433 -23.71 13.65 6.59
CA ALA A 433 -24.99 14.06 7.18
C ALA A 433 -25.46 13.12 8.31
N ASN A 434 -25.20 11.82 8.18
CA ASN A 434 -25.56 10.80 9.17
C ASN A 434 -24.40 10.49 10.14
N ARG A 435 -23.45 11.42 10.28
CA ARG A 435 -22.29 11.25 11.16
C ARG A 435 -22.70 11.49 12.62
N PRO A 436 -22.54 10.51 13.53
CA PRO A 436 -22.78 10.72 14.95
C PRO A 436 -21.75 11.69 15.56
N GLU A 437 -22.12 12.31 16.67
CA GLU A 437 -21.20 13.10 17.47
C GLU A 437 -20.00 12.25 17.93
N GLY A 438 -18.79 12.80 17.83
CA GLY A 438 -17.55 12.11 18.18
C GLY A 438 -16.99 11.17 17.10
N ALA A 439 -17.70 10.94 16.00
CA ALA A 439 -17.19 10.12 14.89
C ALA A 439 -16.04 10.82 14.13
N HIS A 440 -14.98 10.06 13.88
CA HIS A 440 -13.82 10.50 13.12
C HIS A 440 -13.97 10.15 11.63
N LEU A 441 -14.24 11.15 10.78
CA LEU A 441 -14.18 11.01 9.33
C LEU A 441 -12.76 11.35 8.85
N GLY A 442 -11.89 10.35 8.74
CA GLY A 442 -10.54 10.53 8.19
C GLY A 442 -10.54 10.64 6.66
N LEU A 443 -9.53 11.31 6.11
CA LEU A 443 -9.10 11.24 4.70
C LEU A 443 -8.95 9.80 4.23
N SER A 444 -8.63 8.85 5.12
CA SER A 444 -8.60 7.42 4.81
C SER A 444 -9.92 6.85 4.28
N LEU A 445 -11.05 7.35 4.79
CA LEU A 445 -12.37 6.97 4.33
C LEU A 445 -12.70 7.65 3.01
N ILE A 446 -12.34 8.94 2.87
CA ILE A 446 -12.51 9.71 1.64
C ILE A 446 -11.70 9.11 0.49
N ARG A 447 -10.44 8.72 0.72
CA ARG A 447 -9.58 8.08 -0.31
C ARG A 447 -10.06 6.67 -0.72
N SER A 448 -11.00 6.09 0.02
CA SER A 448 -11.58 4.78 -0.32
C SER A 448 -12.63 4.89 -1.43
N PHE A 449 -13.09 6.10 -1.75
CA PHE A 449 -13.94 6.37 -2.91
C PHE A 449 -13.13 6.30 -4.22
N PRO A 450 -13.48 5.41 -5.16
CA PRO A 450 -12.74 5.22 -6.41
C PRO A 450 -12.51 6.48 -7.28
N ILE A 451 -13.39 7.49 -7.20
CA ILE A 451 -13.21 8.73 -7.98
C ILE A 451 -12.09 9.61 -7.46
N VAL A 452 -11.77 9.55 -6.16
CA VAL A 452 -10.86 10.48 -5.48
C VAL A 452 -9.45 10.48 -6.08
N PRO A 453 -8.79 9.32 -6.31
CA PRO A 453 -7.53 9.25 -7.04
C PRO A 453 -7.54 9.95 -8.40
N SER A 454 -8.64 9.82 -9.16
CA SER A 454 -8.77 10.41 -10.49
C SER A 454 -8.95 11.93 -10.42
N LEU A 455 -9.72 12.42 -9.44
CA LEU A 455 -9.83 13.85 -9.16
C LEU A 455 -8.49 14.45 -8.72
N ALA A 456 -7.76 13.77 -7.84
CA ALA A 456 -6.43 14.19 -7.41
C ALA A 456 -5.44 14.25 -8.58
N PHE A 457 -5.51 13.28 -9.50
CA PHE A 457 -4.71 13.32 -10.73
C PHE A 457 -5.10 14.52 -11.62
N GLY A 458 -6.39 14.75 -11.83
CA GLY A 458 -6.90 15.93 -12.53
C GLY A 458 -6.44 17.25 -11.90
N ALA A 459 -6.51 17.36 -10.56
CA ALA A 459 -6.01 18.49 -9.81
C ALA A 459 -4.49 18.67 -9.98
N GLY A 460 -3.72 17.58 -9.99
CA GLY A 460 -2.29 17.61 -10.31
C GLY A 460 -2.00 18.10 -11.73
N LEU A 461 -2.80 17.68 -12.72
CA LEU A 461 -2.68 18.19 -14.09
C LEU A 461 -3.01 19.69 -14.18
N ALA A 462 -4.05 20.13 -13.48
CA ALA A 462 -4.44 21.53 -13.40
C ALA A 462 -3.36 22.38 -12.70
N TRP A 463 -2.78 21.88 -11.61
CA TRP A 463 -1.65 22.50 -10.90
C TRP A 463 -0.43 22.71 -11.80
N LEU A 464 -0.12 21.71 -12.64
CA LEU A 464 0.97 21.77 -13.61
C LEU A 464 0.64 22.66 -14.82
N ALA A 465 -0.64 22.93 -15.08
CA ALA A 465 -1.10 23.78 -16.17
C ALA A 465 -1.26 25.25 -15.76
N ALA A 466 -1.58 25.53 -14.50
CA ALA A 466 -1.84 26.88 -14.00
C ALA A 466 -0.63 27.79 -14.32
N GLU A 467 -0.87 28.97 -14.89
CA GLU A 467 0.19 29.89 -15.30
C GLU A 467 1.00 30.43 -14.10
N ARG A 468 2.23 30.89 -14.38
CA ARG A 468 3.23 31.28 -13.38
C ARG A 468 2.92 32.61 -12.69
N SER A 469 1.88 32.68 -11.86
CA SER A 469 1.85 33.71 -10.81
C SER A 469 3.04 33.49 -9.88
N ARG A 470 3.95 34.47 -9.80
CA ARG A 470 5.21 34.36 -9.05
C ARG A 470 5.02 34.32 -7.53
N ILE A 471 3.86 34.77 -7.04
CA ILE A 471 3.59 34.99 -5.61
C ILE A 471 2.51 34.02 -5.08
N ALA A 472 1.40 33.86 -5.80
CA ALA A 472 0.29 33.00 -5.33
C ALA A 472 0.71 31.52 -5.22
N LYS A 473 1.71 31.11 -6.01
CA LYS A 473 2.21 29.73 -6.05
C LYS A 473 2.96 29.33 -4.77
N PRO A 474 4.12 29.91 -4.42
CA PRO A 474 4.81 29.52 -3.19
C PRO A 474 3.90 29.61 -1.95
N VAL A 475 3.02 30.62 -1.88
CA VAL A 475 2.02 30.74 -0.81
C VAL A 475 1.05 29.56 -0.79
N LEU A 476 0.45 29.19 -1.93
CA LEU A 476 -0.48 28.06 -1.99
C LEU A 476 0.21 26.71 -1.75
N ALA A 477 1.46 26.54 -2.20
CA ALA A 477 2.25 25.34 -1.93
C ALA A 477 2.64 25.22 -0.46
N VAL A 478 3.08 26.32 0.17
CA VAL A 478 3.40 26.35 1.59
C VAL A 478 2.15 26.16 2.43
N ALA A 479 1.05 26.85 2.10
CA ALA A 479 -0.24 26.65 2.76
C ALA A 479 -0.71 25.19 2.62
N LEU A 480 -0.60 24.60 1.43
CA LEU A 480 -0.92 23.19 1.20
C LEU A 480 -0.05 22.29 2.06
N ILE A 481 1.26 22.48 2.10
CA ILE A 481 2.16 21.66 2.92
C ILE A 481 1.90 21.83 4.41
N LEU A 482 1.72 23.05 4.90
CA LEU A 482 1.43 23.30 6.32
C LEU A 482 0.09 22.68 6.73
N THR A 483 -0.94 22.87 5.91
CA THR A 483 -2.26 22.25 6.11
C THR A 483 -2.12 20.73 6.09
N LEU A 484 -1.36 20.17 5.16
CA LEU A 484 -1.16 18.73 5.08
C LEU A 484 -0.30 18.20 6.23
N LEU A 485 0.74 18.89 6.68
CA LEU A 485 1.49 18.49 7.87
C LEU A 485 0.61 18.50 9.12
N GLY A 486 -0.34 19.42 9.22
CA GLY A 486 -1.33 19.47 10.30
C GLY A 486 -2.45 18.42 10.20
N LEU A 487 -2.75 17.94 8.98
CA LEU A 487 -3.84 16.99 8.71
C LEU A 487 -3.37 15.57 8.35
N TRP A 488 -2.05 15.36 8.21
CA TRP A 488 -1.50 14.08 7.78
C TRP A 488 -1.58 13.01 8.87
N ASP A 489 -1.43 13.41 10.14
CA ASP A 489 -1.70 12.54 11.29
C ASP A 489 -3.20 12.46 11.57
N GLU A 490 -3.82 11.41 11.04
CA GLU A 490 -5.26 11.14 11.12
C GLU A 490 -5.64 10.22 12.27
N ARG A 491 -4.73 9.98 13.22
CA ARG A 491 -5.07 9.16 14.39
C ARG A 491 -6.21 9.82 15.16
N SER A 492 -7.28 9.06 15.37
CA SER A 492 -8.34 9.48 16.30
C SER A 492 -7.77 9.71 17.70
N ARG A 493 -8.41 10.57 18.50
CA ARG A 493 -7.98 10.83 19.89
C ARG A 493 -7.98 9.57 20.74
N ALA A 494 -8.96 8.69 20.55
CA ALA A 494 -9.02 7.40 21.21
C ALA A 494 -7.82 6.51 20.83
N PHE A 495 -7.47 6.47 19.55
CA PHE A 495 -6.37 5.66 19.07
C PHE A 495 -5.00 6.14 19.57
N ARG A 496 -4.76 7.46 19.61
CA ARG A 496 -3.55 8.03 20.24
C ARG A 496 -3.39 7.57 21.69
N ARG A 497 -4.48 7.57 22.47
CA ARG A 497 -4.46 7.09 23.85
C ARG A 497 -4.18 5.59 24.00
N ILE A 498 -4.51 4.77 23.00
CA ILE A 498 -4.11 3.35 22.97
C ILE A 498 -2.59 3.24 22.81
N GLU A 499 -2.02 3.99 21.85
CA GLU A 499 -0.57 3.99 21.59
C GLU A 499 0.23 4.54 22.78
N ASP A 500 -0.30 5.54 23.47
CA ASP A 500 0.32 6.18 24.64
C ASP A 500 0.02 5.44 25.96
N ARG A 501 -0.75 4.34 25.93
CA ARG A 501 -1.20 3.57 27.12
C ARG A 501 -2.02 4.38 28.14
N THR A 502 -2.67 5.45 27.70
CA THR A 502 -3.44 6.36 28.55
C THR A 502 -4.95 6.20 28.45
N LEU A 503 -5.44 5.29 27.59
CA LEU A 503 -6.88 5.15 27.35
C LEU A 503 -7.68 4.80 28.62
N LEU A 504 -7.18 3.85 29.43
CA LEU A 504 -7.85 3.33 30.62
C LEU A 504 -6.84 2.94 31.71
N PRO A 505 -6.29 3.91 32.47
CA PRO A 505 -5.30 3.59 33.51
C PRO A 505 -5.85 2.59 34.54
N GLY A 506 -7.14 2.68 34.91
CA GLY A 506 -7.77 1.73 35.83
C GLY A 506 -7.88 0.29 35.30
N LEU A 507 -8.10 0.11 33.99
CA LEU A 507 -8.15 -1.23 33.38
C LEU A 507 -6.74 -1.84 33.32
N VAL A 508 -5.75 -1.03 32.93
CA VAL A 508 -4.33 -1.42 32.91
C VAL A 508 -3.88 -1.86 34.29
N GLU A 509 -4.18 -1.07 35.33
CA GLU A 509 -3.84 -1.41 36.71
C GLU A 509 -4.54 -2.69 37.18
N ALA A 510 -5.82 -2.88 36.87
CA ALA A 510 -6.56 -4.08 37.24
C ALA A 510 -5.94 -5.35 36.63
N ILE A 511 -5.58 -5.31 35.34
CA ILE A 511 -4.95 -6.43 34.63
C ILE A 511 -3.51 -6.65 35.10
N ALA A 512 -2.81 -5.59 35.54
CA ALA A 512 -1.44 -5.71 36.05
C ALA A 512 -1.34 -6.61 37.30
N ARG A 513 -2.43 -6.76 38.07
CA ARG A 513 -2.47 -7.52 39.34
C ARG A 513 -2.26 -9.03 39.18
N ARG A 514 -2.48 -9.60 37.99
CA ARG A 514 -2.25 -11.03 37.72
C ARG A 514 -1.70 -11.24 36.32
N PRO A 515 -0.64 -12.03 36.15
CA PRO A 515 -0.11 -12.36 34.83
C PRO A 515 -1.07 -13.26 34.06
N GLY A 516 -1.01 -13.19 32.73
CA GLY A 516 -1.74 -14.10 31.85
C GLY A 516 -2.19 -13.45 30.55
N ALA A 517 -2.68 -14.28 29.65
CA ALA A 517 -3.20 -13.84 28.35
C ALA A 517 -4.57 -13.18 28.48
N VAL A 518 -4.83 -12.20 27.63
CA VAL A 518 -6.08 -11.44 27.59
C VAL A 518 -6.85 -11.82 26.34
N LEU A 519 -8.09 -12.27 26.49
CA LEU A 519 -9.06 -12.32 25.40
C LEU A 519 -9.76 -10.96 25.33
N TRP A 520 -9.42 -10.15 24.33
CA TRP A 520 -10.12 -8.90 24.08
C TRP A 520 -11.15 -9.13 22.98
N LEU A 521 -12.44 -9.14 23.31
CA LEU A 521 -13.50 -9.34 22.34
C LEU A 521 -13.50 -8.18 21.34
N ASP A 522 -13.36 -8.51 20.05
CA ASP A 522 -13.16 -7.55 18.96
C ASP A 522 -11.88 -6.69 19.06
N GLY A 523 -10.94 -7.13 19.89
CA GLY A 523 -9.62 -6.55 20.01
C GLY A 523 -8.75 -6.92 18.82
N ARG A 524 -7.84 -6.03 18.47
CA ARG A 524 -6.84 -6.20 17.42
C ARG A 524 -5.44 -6.29 18.02
N ALA A 525 -4.94 -5.18 18.56
CA ALA A 525 -3.58 -5.07 19.12
C ALA A 525 -3.54 -4.30 20.46
N GLU A 526 -4.71 -4.02 21.05
CA GLU A 526 -4.87 -3.28 22.30
C GLU A 526 -4.17 -3.99 23.46
N THR A 527 -4.17 -5.31 23.48
CA THR A 527 -3.44 -6.14 24.45
C THR A 527 -1.93 -5.87 24.43
N TRP A 528 -1.33 -5.74 23.25
CA TRP A 528 0.09 -5.45 23.10
C TRP A 528 0.40 -3.98 23.36
N LEU A 529 -0.34 -3.10 22.69
CA LEU A 529 -0.07 -1.66 22.68
C LEU A 529 -0.42 -1.02 24.02
N ALA A 530 -1.63 -1.27 24.53
CA ALA A 530 -2.13 -0.65 25.76
C ALA A 530 -1.78 -1.45 27.02
N LEU A 531 -1.95 -2.79 26.99
CA LEU A 531 -1.83 -3.60 28.22
C LEU A 531 -0.44 -4.18 28.46
N GLY A 532 0.42 -4.30 27.44
CA GLY A 532 1.69 -5.04 27.57
C GLY A 532 1.47 -6.50 27.96
N ARG A 533 0.45 -7.13 27.38
CA ARG A 533 0.05 -8.51 27.68
C ARG A 533 -0.11 -9.33 26.40
N PRO A 534 0.12 -10.66 26.46
CA PRO A 534 -0.15 -11.51 25.31
C PRO A 534 -1.67 -11.60 25.06
N SER A 535 -2.06 -11.61 23.80
CA SER A 535 -3.42 -11.94 23.39
C SER A 535 -3.66 -13.43 23.50
N TRP A 536 -4.82 -13.81 24.03
CA TRP A 536 -5.24 -15.21 24.00
C TRP A 536 -5.60 -15.67 22.58
N ILE A 537 -6.42 -14.88 21.87
CA ILE A 537 -6.66 -15.03 20.43
C ILE A 537 -7.06 -13.68 19.82
N THR A 538 -6.63 -13.39 18.60
CA THR A 538 -7.15 -12.29 17.77
C THR A 538 -7.17 -12.66 16.29
N ASN A 539 -7.98 -11.94 15.50
CA ASN A 539 -7.93 -12.04 14.04
C ASN A 539 -6.57 -11.62 13.47
N LEU A 540 -5.83 -10.75 14.17
CA LEU A 540 -4.53 -10.25 13.74
C LEU A 540 -3.46 -11.35 13.77
N GLN A 541 -3.48 -12.22 14.78
CA GLN A 541 -2.57 -13.39 14.85
C GLN A 541 -2.76 -14.32 13.64
N GLY A 542 -3.98 -14.39 13.11
CA GLY A 542 -4.34 -15.11 11.89
C GLY A 542 -3.70 -14.56 10.61
N ALA A 543 -3.00 -13.42 10.63
CA ALA A 543 -2.32 -12.86 9.45
C ALA A 543 -0.95 -13.51 9.18
N SER A 544 -0.30 -14.09 10.21
CA SER A 544 1.05 -14.68 10.09
C SER A 544 1.05 -16.21 10.00
N ILE A 545 -0.13 -16.85 9.98
CA ILE A 545 -0.27 -18.32 10.01
C ILE A 545 0.42 -19.02 8.83
N VAL A 546 0.52 -18.36 7.65
CA VAL A 546 1.20 -18.89 6.46
C VAL A 546 2.67 -19.23 6.70
N PHE A 547 3.31 -18.56 7.66
CA PHE A 547 4.72 -18.76 7.97
C PHE A 547 4.96 -19.82 9.04
N SER A 548 3.91 -20.31 9.71
CA SER A 548 4.05 -21.18 10.88
C SER A 548 2.84 -22.10 11.04
N ARG A 549 3.05 -23.39 10.76
CA ARG A 549 2.03 -24.41 10.95
C ARG A 549 1.55 -24.51 12.42
N PRO A 550 2.42 -24.56 13.46
CA PRO A 550 1.95 -24.61 14.84
C PRO A 550 1.04 -23.44 15.20
N LEU A 551 1.39 -22.23 14.74
CA LEU A 551 0.57 -21.03 14.88
C LEU A 551 -0.80 -21.22 14.21
N ALA A 552 -0.83 -21.72 12.97
CA ALA A 552 -2.06 -21.95 12.23
C ALA A 552 -3.01 -22.92 12.93
N MET A 553 -2.49 -24.05 13.40
CA MET A 553 -3.30 -25.08 14.07
C MET A 553 -3.86 -24.55 15.40
N LEU A 554 -3.01 -23.96 16.25
CA LEU A 554 -3.43 -23.42 17.54
C LEU A 554 -4.41 -22.25 17.39
N TRP A 555 -4.17 -21.37 16.42
CA TRP A 555 -5.08 -20.27 16.11
C TRP A 555 -6.45 -20.79 15.65
N SER A 556 -6.48 -21.78 14.76
CA SER A 556 -7.73 -22.38 14.30
C SER A 556 -8.49 -23.04 15.45
N GLU A 557 -7.80 -23.82 16.30
CA GLU A 557 -8.42 -24.48 17.46
C GLU A 557 -9.08 -23.46 18.41
N ARG A 558 -8.39 -22.36 18.73
CA ARG A 558 -8.92 -21.34 19.64
C ARG A 558 -10.10 -20.58 19.04
N ILE A 559 -10.07 -20.30 17.73
CA ILE A 559 -11.20 -19.68 17.05
C ILE A 559 -12.40 -20.65 16.98
N ASP A 560 -12.19 -21.93 16.67
CA ASP A 560 -13.25 -22.95 16.71
C ASP A 560 -13.92 -23.01 18.08
N ARG A 561 -13.12 -22.95 19.14
CA ARG A 561 -13.65 -22.95 20.50
C ARG A 561 -14.51 -21.72 20.78
N LEU A 562 -14.09 -20.53 20.36
CA LEU A 562 -14.93 -19.35 20.52
C LEU A 562 -16.22 -19.43 19.71
N ILE A 563 -16.18 -19.99 18.49
CA ILE A 563 -17.37 -20.18 17.65
C ILE A 563 -18.33 -21.17 18.31
N ALA A 564 -17.83 -22.31 18.78
CA ALA A 564 -18.63 -23.33 19.47
C ALA A 564 -19.30 -22.80 20.75
N LEU A 565 -18.65 -21.85 21.43
CA LEU A 565 -19.19 -21.19 22.63
C LEU A 565 -20.08 -19.97 22.31
N GLY A 566 -20.30 -19.63 21.03
CA GLY A 566 -21.05 -18.44 20.62
C GLY A 566 -20.36 -17.11 20.96
N LEU A 567 -19.07 -17.15 21.29
CA LEU A 567 -18.23 -15.98 21.58
C LEU A 567 -17.54 -15.42 20.31
N ALA A 568 -17.69 -16.12 19.20
CA ALA A 568 -17.22 -15.73 17.88
C ALA A 568 -18.18 -16.24 16.79
N THR A 569 -18.02 -15.72 15.57
CA THR A 569 -18.74 -16.21 14.38
C THR A 569 -17.76 -16.71 13.33
N GLU A 570 -18.26 -17.50 12.38
CA GLU A 570 -17.53 -17.95 11.19
C GLU A 570 -16.89 -16.78 10.41
N ALA A 571 -17.44 -15.57 10.51
CA ALA A 571 -16.84 -14.38 9.90
C ALA A 571 -15.40 -14.12 10.41
N GLN A 572 -15.08 -14.45 11.66
CA GLN A 572 -13.73 -14.25 12.21
C GLN A 572 -12.68 -15.19 11.61
N ARG A 573 -13.10 -16.31 11.00
CA ARG A 573 -12.20 -17.16 10.21
C ARG A 573 -11.76 -16.49 8.92
N ARG A 574 -12.62 -15.66 8.34
CA ARG A 574 -12.36 -15.02 7.04
C ARG A 574 -11.61 -13.70 7.22
N PRO A 575 -10.63 -13.41 6.36
CA PRO A 575 -9.92 -12.14 6.40
C PRO A 575 -10.87 -11.01 6.01
N PHE A 576 -10.85 -9.91 6.77
CA PHE A 576 -11.60 -8.68 6.49
C PHE A 576 -13.12 -8.82 6.39
N ALA A 577 -13.70 -9.97 6.78
CA ALA A 577 -15.14 -10.08 6.95
C ALA A 577 -15.58 -9.12 8.06
N PRO A 578 -16.75 -8.46 7.93
CA PRO A 578 -17.27 -7.63 8.99
C PRO A 578 -17.41 -8.50 10.25
N PRO A 579 -16.65 -8.21 11.32
CA PRO A 579 -16.81 -8.97 12.54
C PRO A 579 -18.22 -8.70 13.04
N VAL A 580 -18.96 -9.75 13.37
CA VAL A 580 -20.15 -9.64 14.21
C VAL A 580 -19.70 -10.10 15.59
N PRO A 581 -19.05 -9.23 16.39
CA PRO A 581 -18.69 -9.62 17.72
C PRO A 581 -19.98 -9.81 18.53
N PRO A 582 -20.05 -10.84 19.39
CA PRO A 582 -21.16 -11.00 20.32
C PRO A 582 -21.26 -9.73 21.15
N ARG A 583 -22.49 -9.27 21.37
CA ARG A 583 -22.75 -8.19 22.31
C ARG A 583 -22.57 -8.75 23.73
N ALA A 584 -22.21 -7.91 24.70
CA ALA A 584 -22.13 -8.25 26.11
C ALA A 584 -23.42 -8.92 26.65
N ASP A 585 -24.58 -8.42 26.22
CA ASP A 585 -25.92 -8.97 26.45
C ASP A 585 -26.21 -10.24 25.63
N ASP A 586 -25.49 -10.47 24.54
CA ASP A 586 -25.58 -11.69 23.70
C ASP A 586 -24.64 -12.80 24.17
N LEU A 587 -23.83 -12.60 25.23
CA LEU A 587 -22.90 -13.63 25.70
C LEU A 587 -23.69 -14.84 26.22
N PRO A 588 -23.53 -16.04 25.63
CA PRO A 588 -24.32 -17.18 26.05
C PRO A 588 -24.05 -17.58 27.50
N ALA A 589 -25.10 -17.95 28.22
CA ALA A 589 -25.01 -18.37 29.62
C ALA A 589 -24.02 -19.55 29.76
N GLY A 590 -23.06 -19.41 30.68
CA GLY A 590 -22.05 -20.44 30.94
C GLY A 590 -20.89 -20.51 29.92
N ALA A 591 -20.95 -19.80 28.79
CA ALA A 591 -19.87 -19.81 27.79
C ALA A 591 -18.55 -19.26 28.36
N VAL A 592 -18.62 -18.14 29.10
CA VAL A 592 -17.47 -17.53 29.78
C VAL A 592 -16.86 -18.49 30.80
N ALA A 593 -17.69 -19.11 31.65
CA ALA A 593 -17.23 -20.08 32.66
C ALA A 593 -16.55 -21.29 32.00
N THR A 594 -17.14 -21.81 30.93
CA THR A 594 -16.59 -22.93 30.15
C THR A 594 -15.25 -22.56 29.53
N LEU A 595 -15.11 -21.35 28.96
CA LEU A 595 -13.85 -20.86 28.42
C LEU A 595 -12.77 -20.68 29.49
N CYS A 596 -13.13 -20.09 30.64
CA CYS A 596 -12.21 -19.87 31.75
C CYS A 596 -11.74 -21.18 32.40
N ALA A 597 -12.56 -22.23 32.38
CA ALA A 597 -12.22 -23.55 32.92
C ALA A 597 -11.29 -24.37 31.99
N ALA A 598 -11.09 -23.94 30.75
CA ALA A 598 -10.20 -24.63 29.82
C ALA A 598 -8.74 -24.57 30.32
N PRO A 599 -7.92 -25.63 30.14
CA PRO A 599 -6.53 -25.67 30.62
C PRO A 599 -5.65 -24.53 30.10
N ASP A 600 -5.91 -24.08 28.88
CA ASP A 600 -5.23 -22.94 28.26
C ASP A 600 -6.10 -21.68 28.19
N GLY A 601 -7.15 -21.58 29.02
CA GLY A 601 -8.07 -20.45 29.06
C GLY A 601 -7.37 -19.10 29.29
N PRO A 602 -7.96 -17.98 28.82
CA PRO A 602 -7.41 -16.66 29.10
C PRO A 602 -7.42 -16.38 30.61
N ALA A 603 -6.57 -15.47 31.10
CA ALA A 603 -6.63 -15.00 32.48
C ALA A 603 -7.67 -13.87 32.65
N TRP A 604 -7.89 -13.12 31.58
CA TRP A 604 -8.76 -11.96 31.55
C TRP A 604 -9.57 -11.94 30.26
N ILE A 605 -10.85 -11.56 30.36
CA ILE A 605 -11.70 -11.30 29.20
C ILE A 605 -12.11 -9.82 29.25
N VAL A 606 -11.80 -9.08 28.19
CA VAL A 606 -12.17 -7.67 28.02
C VAL A 606 -13.30 -7.60 27.00
N VAL A 607 -14.42 -7.01 27.41
CA VAL A 607 -15.65 -6.89 26.61
C VAL A 607 -15.91 -5.41 26.29
N PRO A 608 -15.96 -5.01 25.01
CA PRO A 608 -16.35 -3.66 24.64
C PRO A 608 -17.84 -3.42 24.96
N LEU A 609 -18.15 -2.35 25.70
CA LEU A 609 -19.51 -1.95 26.06
C LEU A 609 -19.97 -0.75 25.24
N ARG A 610 -21.02 -0.94 24.45
CA ARG A 610 -21.64 0.08 23.60
C ARG A 610 -22.62 0.95 24.38
N GLU A 611 -22.97 2.09 23.82
CA GLU A 611 -24.02 2.94 24.37
C GLU A 611 -25.34 2.16 24.54
N GLY A 612 -25.94 2.25 25.73
CA GLY A 612 -27.17 1.54 26.08
C GLY A 612 -27.00 0.04 26.40
N GLN A 613 -25.78 -0.49 26.37
CA GLN A 613 -25.52 -1.90 26.59
C GLN A 613 -25.22 -2.21 28.06
N ALA A 614 -25.89 -3.23 28.62
CA ALA A 614 -25.61 -3.71 29.96
C ALA A 614 -24.27 -4.48 30.00
N PRO A 615 -23.47 -4.35 31.08
CA PRO A 615 -22.29 -5.18 31.26
C PRO A 615 -22.67 -6.65 31.50
N PRO A 616 -21.82 -7.62 31.11
CA PRO A 616 -22.04 -9.01 31.45
C PRO A 616 -22.03 -9.23 32.96
N ASP A 617 -22.72 -10.27 33.44
CA ASP A 617 -22.73 -10.64 34.85
C ASP A 617 -21.30 -10.87 35.37
N GLY A 618 -20.98 -10.26 36.52
CA GLY A 618 -19.66 -10.32 37.15
C GLY A 618 -18.59 -9.44 36.50
N ALA A 619 -18.90 -8.69 35.44
CA ALA A 619 -17.93 -7.80 34.81
C ALA A 619 -17.73 -6.51 35.62
N ARG A 620 -16.47 -6.15 35.88
CA ARG A 620 -16.11 -4.81 36.40
C ARG A 620 -16.06 -3.82 35.24
N VAL A 621 -16.78 -2.71 35.37
CA VAL A 621 -16.90 -1.69 34.31
C VAL A 621 -15.83 -0.61 34.44
N PHE A 622 -15.21 -0.28 33.31
CA PHE A 622 -14.22 0.79 33.16
C PHE A 622 -14.69 1.77 32.08
N PRO A 623 -15.27 2.93 32.46
CA PRO A 623 -15.81 3.89 31.51
C PRO A 623 -14.69 4.59 30.73
N LEU A 624 -14.98 4.91 29.46
CA LEU A 624 -14.11 5.72 28.62
C LEU A 624 -14.36 7.20 28.89
N ALA A 625 -13.27 7.96 29.07
CA ALA A 625 -13.35 9.41 29.24
C ALA A 625 -13.98 10.11 28.02
N ASP A 626 -13.72 9.61 26.81
CA ASP A 626 -14.45 10.01 25.61
C ASP A 626 -14.94 8.77 24.88
N PRO A 627 -16.24 8.69 24.53
CA PRO A 627 -16.77 7.60 23.73
C PRO A 627 -16.04 7.47 22.39
N TYR A 628 -15.71 6.24 22.03
CA TYR A 628 -15.05 5.93 20.77
C TYR A 628 -16.09 5.55 19.71
N VAL A 629 -16.22 6.36 18.67
CA VAL A 629 -17.18 6.14 17.59
C VAL A 629 -16.45 5.74 16.32
N ARG A 630 -16.79 4.57 15.76
CA ARG A 630 -16.21 4.07 14.51
C ARG A 630 -17.27 3.53 13.56
N PRO A 631 -17.05 3.64 12.24
CA PRO A 631 -17.91 2.96 11.29
C PRO A 631 -17.66 1.46 11.35
N MET A 632 -18.72 0.67 11.23
CA MET A 632 -18.67 -0.78 11.12
C MET A 632 -19.50 -1.21 9.92
N ALA A 633 -18.90 -2.03 9.05
CA ALA A 633 -19.66 -2.70 8.01
C ALA A 633 -20.57 -3.76 8.64
N THR A 634 -21.82 -3.80 8.21
CA THR A 634 -22.84 -4.77 8.57
C THR A 634 -23.42 -5.37 7.29
N VAL A 635 -24.24 -6.40 7.43
CA VAL A 635 -24.95 -7.01 6.28
C VAL A 635 -25.86 -5.98 5.58
N GLU A 636 -26.45 -5.05 6.33
CA GLU A 636 -27.38 -4.03 5.83
C GLU A 636 -26.68 -2.73 5.36
N GLY A 637 -25.34 -2.68 5.43
CA GLY A 637 -24.56 -1.50 5.07
C GLY A 637 -23.65 -1.02 6.19
N MET A 638 -23.27 0.25 6.20
CA MET A 638 -22.39 0.82 7.23
C MET A 638 -23.23 1.35 8.40
N THR A 639 -22.93 0.91 9.62
CA THR A 639 -23.50 1.46 10.85
C THR A 639 -22.40 2.10 11.69
N TRP A 640 -22.77 2.97 12.62
CA TRP A 640 -21.83 3.57 13.57
C TRP A 640 -21.91 2.85 14.90
N GLN A 641 -20.75 2.48 15.45
CA GLN A 641 -20.66 1.92 16.79
C GLN A 641 -20.08 2.96 17.73
N ARG A 642 -20.81 3.27 18.81
CA ARG A 642 -20.33 4.11 19.91
C ARG A 642 -20.00 3.26 21.11
N LEU A 643 -18.70 3.19 21.42
CA LEU A 643 -18.16 2.49 22.57
C LEU A 643 -18.01 3.46 23.74
N THR A 644 -18.57 3.11 24.89
CA THR A 644 -18.63 4.00 26.08
C THR A 644 -17.83 3.46 27.25
N ALA A 645 -17.59 2.16 27.32
CA ALA A 645 -16.84 1.53 28.40
C ALA A 645 -16.24 0.18 27.97
N TYR A 646 -15.44 -0.42 28.86
CA TYR A 646 -15.05 -1.82 28.77
C TYR A 646 -15.43 -2.56 30.05
N GLY A 647 -15.97 -3.76 29.90
CA GLY A 647 -16.14 -4.73 30.98
C GLY A 647 -14.91 -5.62 31.10
N LEU A 648 -14.47 -5.89 32.32
CA LEU A 648 -13.41 -6.86 32.62
C LEU A 648 -13.99 -8.03 33.40
N LEU A 649 -13.81 -9.24 32.87
CA LEU A 649 -14.10 -10.50 33.52
C LEU A 649 -12.78 -11.21 33.87
N THR A 650 -12.75 -11.86 35.02
CA THR A 650 -11.57 -12.56 35.52
C THR A 650 -11.74 -14.07 35.39
N CYS A 651 -10.81 -14.74 34.70
CA CYS A 651 -10.80 -16.19 34.61
C CYS A 651 -9.83 -16.76 35.63
N GLY A 652 -10.34 -17.45 36.65
CA GLY A 652 -9.57 -18.14 37.67
C GLY A 652 -10.51 -19.02 38.50
N PRO A 653 -9.96 -19.93 39.34
CA PRO A 653 -10.77 -20.67 40.30
C PRO A 653 -11.61 -19.74 41.19
#